data_AF-A0A3L7N8M9-F1
#
_entry.id   AF-A0A3L7N8M9-F1
#
_cell.length_a   1.000
_cell.length_b   1.000
_cell.length_c   1.000
_cell.angle_alpha   90.00
_cell.angle_beta   90.00
_cell.angle_gamma   90.00
#
_symmetry.space_group_name_H-M   'P 1'
#
loop_
_entity.id
_entity.type
_entity.pdbx_description
1 polymer ?
#
loop_
_entity_poly.entity_id
_entity_poly.type
_entity_poly.pdbx_seq_one_letter_code
_entity_poly.pdbx_strand_id
1 'polypeptide(L)'
;MRTPFLLPSVILQRMLIALCMCAAGTLVSRAAAQDNAAPLWRAAFQAAGYGTPAPIISTDEEAFLGNLHYPVTQEERAQLDVLLQRTAAVRQQFDAAARVKRADWDLDRTKGFALTLEHLPNTRSAARLMRVQVIAELDDSNSADALVSLAALGIMGAQSGQDRIAISSMVGSSLGSMLADTTNEAIDAGAVDQKAAQQLLEALGPLKGSDPFRYGDAIKGEWELLNNSVRGAKSDKDIQEMITMVDGGGKGSEITLENARNSAESLRAVYDRAALAFSSPDPNAAIDALRRLSQYAEGGRFGPLAKLVLPEFASIYQRKLTADQDLALLFARLQVIADGKEKREDVMNAALFLSRASAGARSVPDEVQESLELLRVAPDALDAARTERAMDILTRADRNVMKPLSEAITCKRCDFTALRHRAPTLDVMLLGGIRGATRMALADGLRRAREDKRPEAIVAAAVTAYRVGALLAMDPSLPRSALAHSIWRETSAAVQEVAKIGPISKTGIDEMERALVFMPTGDPFGFRKGMEDDAKDIASAGMPRRDASANEAIAARVQILKQRGPGAVFARVAFASVLNGDQMPDQRDAALIRLTDLYPASAIEKITTAVTAAKTQHADSGGTALTDMNYEVPFDLPLDEQKARFKRADPVRGVQFIDVNALIALAGSDYSAAFDVVKAAGKQP
;
A
#
# COMPACT_ATOMS: atom_id res chain seq x y z
N MET A 1 -54.48 -7.49 -34.08
CA MET A 1 -53.06 -7.76 -33.74
C MET A 1 -52.29 -6.45 -33.82
N ARG A 2 -51.98 -5.83 -32.67
CA ARG A 2 -51.14 -4.63 -32.58
C ARG A 2 -49.77 -5.07 -32.08
N THR A 3 -48.74 -4.92 -32.91
CA THR A 3 -47.34 -5.13 -32.55
C THR A 3 -46.85 -3.96 -31.69
N PRO A 4 -46.17 -4.20 -30.55
CA PRO A 4 -45.57 -3.13 -29.78
C PRO A 4 -44.26 -2.68 -30.45
N PHE A 5 -44.14 -1.36 -30.65
CA PHE A 5 -42.89 -0.71 -31.07
C PHE A 5 -41.87 -0.79 -29.92
N LEU A 6 -40.86 -1.64 -30.06
CA LEU A 6 -39.65 -1.61 -29.25
C LEU A 6 -38.74 -0.52 -29.79
N LEU A 7 -38.57 0.58 -29.04
CA LEU A 7 -37.52 1.56 -29.28
C LEU A 7 -36.15 0.89 -29.03
N PRO A 8 -35.14 1.11 -29.90
CA PRO A 8 -33.82 0.51 -29.74
C PRO A 8 -33.12 1.05 -28.48
N SER A 9 -32.69 0.14 -27.59
CA SER A 9 -32.11 0.42 -26.26
C SER A 9 -30.96 1.44 -26.26
N VAL A 10 -30.27 1.57 -27.39
CA VAL A 10 -29.14 2.49 -27.60
C VAL A 10 -29.58 3.96 -27.53
N ILE A 11 -30.81 4.29 -27.94
CA ILE A 11 -31.32 5.68 -27.88
C ILE A 11 -31.68 6.06 -26.45
N LEU A 12 -32.25 5.12 -25.68
CA LEU A 12 -32.59 5.33 -24.28
C LEU A 12 -31.32 5.52 -23.42
N GLN A 13 -30.27 4.74 -23.67
CA GLN A 13 -28.99 4.86 -22.98
C GLN A 13 -28.29 6.20 -23.27
N ARG A 14 -28.33 6.68 -24.52
CA ARG A 14 -27.78 7.99 -24.89
C ARG A 14 -28.57 9.16 -24.32
N MET A 15 -29.90 9.06 -24.24
CA MET A 15 -30.73 10.07 -23.58
C MET A 15 -30.49 10.10 -22.06
N LEU A 16 -30.29 8.95 -21.41
CA LEU A 16 -29.98 8.90 -19.98
C LEU A 16 -28.64 9.60 -19.67
N ILE A 17 -27.61 9.33 -20.49
CA ILE A 17 -26.28 9.95 -20.36
C ILE A 17 -26.36 11.47 -20.58
N ALA A 18 -27.11 11.94 -21.58
CA ALA A 18 -27.28 13.37 -21.84
C ALA A 18 -28.06 14.08 -20.72
N LEU A 19 -29.09 13.44 -20.15
CA LEU A 19 -29.85 13.97 -19.03
C LEU A 19 -28.99 14.06 -17.75
N CYS A 20 -28.16 13.05 -17.49
CA CYS A 20 -27.19 13.07 -16.39
C CYS A 20 -26.14 14.18 -16.55
N MET A 21 -25.65 14.44 -17.77
CA MET A 21 -24.69 15.52 -18.03
C MET A 21 -25.29 16.93 -17.83
N CYS A 22 -26.55 17.16 -18.23
CA CYS A 22 -27.23 18.44 -18.00
C CYS A 22 -27.52 18.68 -16.49
N ALA A 23 -27.85 17.62 -15.74
CA ALA A 23 -28.03 17.69 -14.29
C ALA A 23 -26.70 17.97 -13.57
N ALA A 24 -25.58 17.39 -14.03
CA ALA A 24 -24.26 17.64 -13.46
C ALA A 24 -23.80 19.10 -13.63
N GLY A 25 -24.04 19.71 -14.79
CA GLY A 25 -23.66 21.11 -15.06
C GLY A 25 -24.39 22.14 -14.18
N THR A 26 -25.64 21.86 -13.79
CA THR A 26 -26.41 22.74 -12.89
C THR A 26 -25.99 22.60 -11.42
N LEU A 27 -25.50 21.42 -10.99
CA LEU A 27 -24.96 21.20 -9.65
C LEU A 27 -23.61 21.91 -9.43
N VAL A 28 -22.70 21.85 -10.42
CA VAL A 28 -21.40 22.54 -10.35
C VAL A 28 -21.57 24.06 -10.23
N SER A 29 -22.56 24.63 -10.92
CA SER A 29 -22.85 26.08 -10.88
C SER A 29 -23.49 26.53 -9.55
N ARG A 30 -24.19 25.63 -8.85
CA ARG A 30 -24.78 25.90 -7.52
C ARG A 30 -23.79 25.76 -6.37
N ALA A 31 -22.79 24.89 -6.50
CA ALA A 31 -21.77 24.70 -5.46
C ALA A 31 -20.97 25.99 -5.16
N ALA A 32 -20.77 26.86 -6.16
CA ALA A 32 -20.07 28.14 -6.00
C ALA A 32 -20.83 29.18 -5.15
N ALA A 33 -22.11 28.95 -4.83
CA ALA A 33 -22.95 29.87 -4.05
C ALA A 33 -23.34 29.33 -2.65
N GLN A 34 -22.88 28.14 -2.27
CA GLN A 34 -23.22 27.53 -0.98
C GLN A 34 -22.07 27.63 0.02
N ASP A 35 -22.33 28.26 1.17
CA ASP A 35 -21.37 28.40 2.27
C ASP A 35 -21.31 27.17 3.20
N ASN A 36 -22.14 26.14 2.94
CA ASN A 36 -22.23 24.93 3.76
C ASN A 36 -22.30 23.67 2.87
N ALA A 37 -21.41 22.71 3.10
CA ALA A 37 -21.31 21.45 2.38
C ALA A 37 -22.36 20.41 2.77
N ALA A 38 -22.98 20.50 3.97
CA ALA A 38 -23.86 19.45 4.48
C ALA A 38 -25.06 19.14 3.56
N PRO A 39 -25.76 20.12 2.94
CA PRO A 39 -26.81 19.83 1.96
C PRO A 39 -26.31 19.06 0.73
N LEU A 40 -25.08 19.36 0.26
CA LEU A 40 -24.46 18.65 -0.87
C LEU A 40 -24.14 17.20 -0.49
N TRP A 41 -23.58 16.98 0.70
CA TRP A 41 -23.33 15.64 1.21
C TRP A 41 -24.61 14.82 1.39
N ARG A 42 -25.69 15.42 1.94
CA ARG A 42 -26.99 14.73 2.05
C ARG A 42 -27.50 14.26 0.68
N ALA A 43 -27.45 15.15 -0.33
CA ALA A 43 -27.85 14.81 -1.68
C ALA A 43 -26.98 13.67 -2.26
N ALA A 44 -25.67 13.75 -2.07
CA ALA A 44 -24.74 12.74 -2.56
C ALA A 44 -24.92 11.38 -1.88
N PHE A 45 -25.13 11.35 -0.55
CA PHE A 45 -25.39 10.13 0.20
C PHE A 45 -26.72 9.49 -0.19
N GLN A 46 -27.76 10.30 -0.41
CA GLN A 46 -29.04 9.83 -0.93
C GLN A 46 -28.88 9.23 -2.34
N ALA A 47 -28.14 9.89 -3.23
CA ALA A 47 -27.85 9.38 -4.56
C ALA A 47 -27.02 8.08 -4.54
N ALA A 48 -26.17 7.91 -3.53
CA ALA A 48 -25.44 6.66 -3.29
C ALA A 48 -26.31 5.55 -2.69
N GLY A 49 -27.53 5.85 -2.25
CA GLY A 49 -28.40 4.90 -1.54
C GLY A 49 -27.88 4.53 -0.16
N TYR A 50 -27.00 5.33 0.45
CA TYR A 50 -26.53 5.06 1.80
C TYR A 50 -27.68 5.14 2.81
N GLY A 51 -27.70 4.19 3.75
CA GLY A 51 -28.81 4.04 4.71
C GLY A 51 -30.08 3.40 4.13
N THR A 52 -30.05 2.95 2.87
CA THR A 52 -31.15 2.18 2.27
C THR A 52 -30.83 0.67 2.22
N PRO A 53 -31.81 -0.23 2.05
CA PRO A 53 -31.56 -1.66 1.90
C PRO A 53 -30.77 -2.06 0.64
N ALA A 54 -30.61 -1.14 -0.32
CA ALA A 54 -29.96 -1.39 -1.59
C ALA A 54 -28.99 -0.24 -1.95
N PRO A 55 -27.89 -0.08 -1.18
CA PRO A 55 -26.87 0.92 -1.51
C PRO A 55 -26.21 0.63 -2.87
N ILE A 56 -25.69 1.66 -3.52
CA ILE A 56 -25.00 1.53 -4.81
C ILE A 56 -23.70 0.72 -4.70
N ILE A 57 -23.15 0.59 -3.49
CA ILE A 57 -21.99 -0.25 -3.15
C ILE A 57 -22.46 -1.28 -2.13
N SER A 58 -22.29 -2.56 -2.43
CA SER A 58 -22.61 -3.65 -1.51
C SER A 58 -21.58 -3.77 -0.38
N THR A 59 -21.92 -4.51 0.68
CA THR A 59 -20.99 -4.76 1.80
C THR A 59 -19.71 -5.46 1.35
N ASP A 60 -19.81 -6.42 0.42
CA ASP A 60 -18.65 -7.14 -0.12
C ASP A 60 -17.77 -6.20 -0.96
N GLU A 61 -18.38 -5.31 -1.72
CA GLU A 61 -17.65 -4.28 -2.47
C GLU A 61 -17.00 -3.27 -1.51
N GLU A 62 -17.64 -2.88 -0.41
CA GLU A 62 -16.99 -2.04 0.62
C GLU A 62 -15.77 -2.72 1.25
N ALA A 63 -15.85 -4.02 1.50
CA ALA A 63 -14.72 -4.81 2.01
C ALA A 63 -13.59 -4.90 0.98
N PHE A 64 -13.92 -5.11 -0.30
CA PHE A 64 -12.97 -5.06 -1.41
C PHE A 64 -12.26 -3.69 -1.49
N LEU A 65 -13.01 -2.59 -1.47
CA LEU A 65 -12.44 -1.22 -1.50
C LEU A 65 -11.52 -0.94 -0.29
N GLY A 66 -11.86 -1.48 0.87
CA GLY A 66 -11.06 -1.35 2.09
C GLY A 66 -9.71 -2.08 2.05
N ASN A 67 -9.62 -3.16 1.27
CA ASN A 67 -8.43 -4.00 1.14
C ASN A 67 -7.61 -3.71 -0.13
N LEU A 68 -8.09 -2.81 -1.00
CA LEU A 68 -7.40 -2.48 -2.24
C LEU A 68 -6.12 -1.69 -1.96
N HIS A 69 -5.01 -2.09 -2.59
CA HIS A 69 -3.71 -1.42 -2.51
C HIS A 69 -3.19 -1.08 -3.90
N TYR A 70 -2.39 -0.01 -4.02
CA TYR A 70 -1.68 0.31 -5.25
C TYR A 70 -0.31 -0.38 -5.25
N PRO A 71 0.14 -0.99 -6.37
CA PRO A 71 -0.55 -1.10 -7.67
C PRO A 71 -1.63 -2.19 -7.65
N VAL A 72 -2.69 -2.00 -8.44
CA VAL A 72 -3.80 -2.95 -8.54
C VAL A 72 -3.46 -4.09 -9.50
N THR A 73 -3.93 -5.30 -9.20
CA THR A 73 -3.89 -6.43 -10.12
C THR A 73 -4.92 -6.26 -11.26
N GLN A 74 -4.79 -7.05 -12.32
CA GLN A 74 -5.73 -7.00 -13.45
C GLN A 74 -7.16 -7.39 -13.06
N GLU A 75 -7.32 -8.37 -12.17
CA GLU A 75 -8.62 -8.80 -11.66
C GLU A 75 -9.26 -7.70 -10.81
N GLU A 76 -8.50 -7.15 -9.87
CA GLU A 76 -8.94 -6.02 -9.06
C GLU A 76 -9.30 -4.82 -9.93
N ARG A 77 -8.50 -4.54 -10.98
CA ARG A 77 -8.79 -3.45 -11.93
C ARG A 77 -10.10 -3.67 -12.68
N ALA A 78 -10.37 -4.88 -13.16
CA ALA A 78 -11.61 -5.19 -13.86
C ALA A 78 -12.84 -5.01 -12.94
N GLN A 79 -12.74 -5.45 -11.69
CA GLN A 79 -13.78 -5.21 -10.68
C GLN A 79 -13.92 -3.71 -10.39
N LEU A 80 -12.80 -2.99 -10.29
CA LEU A 80 -12.75 -1.56 -10.01
C LEU A 80 -13.40 -0.73 -11.12
N ASP A 81 -13.15 -1.04 -12.39
CA ASP A 81 -13.72 -0.31 -13.53
C ASP A 81 -15.25 -0.36 -13.53
N VAL A 82 -15.83 -1.53 -13.21
CA VAL A 82 -17.29 -1.69 -13.07
C VAL A 82 -17.83 -0.80 -11.94
N LEU A 83 -17.15 -0.79 -10.79
CA LEU A 83 -17.53 0.05 -9.65
C LEU A 83 -17.41 1.54 -9.96
N LEU A 84 -16.31 1.97 -10.57
CA LEU A 84 -16.06 3.37 -10.90
C LEU A 84 -17.00 3.90 -11.98
N GLN A 85 -17.38 3.05 -12.94
CA GLN A 85 -18.40 3.38 -13.93
C GLN A 85 -19.78 3.54 -13.28
N ARG A 86 -20.17 2.61 -12.40
CA ARG A 86 -21.46 2.64 -11.70
C ARG A 86 -21.58 3.84 -10.76
N THR A 87 -20.48 4.25 -10.13
CA THR A 87 -20.45 5.31 -9.12
C THR A 87 -20.07 6.70 -9.65
N ALA A 88 -19.77 6.86 -10.94
CA ALA A 88 -19.24 8.10 -11.52
C ALA A 88 -20.07 9.36 -11.16
N ALA A 89 -21.40 9.29 -11.28
CA ALA A 89 -22.27 10.43 -10.99
C ALA A 89 -22.28 10.82 -9.50
N VAL A 90 -22.12 9.86 -8.60
CA VAL A 90 -22.06 10.10 -7.15
C VAL A 90 -20.71 10.68 -6.75
N ARG A 91 -19.61 10.18 -7.33
CA ARG A 91 -18.25 10.71 -7.09
C ARG A 91 -18.13 12.19 -7.48
N GLN A 92 -18.73 12.60 -8.60
CA GLN A 92 -18.80 14.02 -8.96
C GLN A 92 -19.53 14.89 -7.91
N GLN A 93 -20.53 14.33 -7.22
CA GLN A 93 -21.22 15.05 -6.14
C GLN A 93 -20.37 15.12 -4.88
N PHE A 94 -19.58 14.08 -4.59
CA PHE A 94 -18.58 14.10 -3.51
C PHE A 94 -17.54 15.19 -3.76
N ASP A 95 -17.00 15.28 -4.98
CA ASP A 95 -16.07 16.35 -5.37
C ASP A 95 -16.69 17.73 -5.21
N ALA A 96 -17.95 17.91 -5.61
CA ALA A 96 -18.65 19.18 -5.44
C ALA A 96 -18.82 19.56 -3.96
N ALA A 97 -19.17 18.60 -3.10
CA ALA A 97 -19.31 18.82 -1.66
C ALA A 97 -17.97 19.12 -0.98
N ALA A 98 -16.89 18.45 -1.41
CA ALA A 98 -15.53 18.65 -0.88
C ALA A 98 -14.90 19.99 -1.30
N ARG A 99 -15.47 20.72 -2.28
CA ARG A 99 -15.01 22.09 -2.61
C ARG A 99 -15.45 23.14 -1.59
N VAL A 100 -16.46 22.86 -0.77
CA VAL A 100 -16.99 23.80 0.22
C VAL A 100 -16.30 23.58 1.56
N LYS A 101 -15.52 24.54 2.06
CA LYS A 101 -14.67 24.33 3.26
C LYS A 101 -15.44 24.06 4.57
N ARG A 102 -16.63 24.63 4.71
CA ARG A 102 -17.47 24.50 5.91
C ARG A 102 -18.52 23.41 5.71
N ALA A 103 -18.69 22.53 6.69
CA ALA A 103 -19.76 21.56 6.78
C ALA A 103 -20.45 21.70 8.13
N ASP A 104 -21.73 22.08 8.12
CA ASP A 104 -22.56 22.25 9.30
C ASP A 104 -23.83 21.44 9.14
N TRP A 105 -23.95 20.37 9.91
CA TRP A 105 -25.04 19.40 9.80
C TRP A 105 -26.30 19.80 10.55
N ASP A 106 -26.34 20.99 11.15
CA ASP A 106 -27.47 21.48 11.96
C ASP A 106 -27.86 20.48 13.07
N LEU A 107 -26.86 19.89 13.72
CA LEU A 107 -27.05 18.84 14.72
C LEU A 107 -27.87 19.35 15.90
N ASP A 108 -28.96 18.66 16.22
CA ASP A 108 -29.81 18.95 17.38
C ASP A 108 -29.15 18.47 18.68
N ARG A 109 -28.21 19.27 19.19
CA ARG A 109 -27.47 18.97 20.42
C ARG A 109 -28.36 18.89 21.66
N THR A 110 -29.62 19.34 21.61
CA THR A 110 -30.55 19.23 22.75
C THR A 110 -30.90 17.79 23.07
N LYS A 111 -30.73 16.87 22.11
CA LYS A 111 -30.88 15.42 22.31
C LYS A 111 -29.78 14.79 23.16
N GLY A 112 -28.69 15.52 23.46
CA GLY A 112 -27.54 15.00 24.20
C GLY A 112 -26.99 13.72 23.56
N PHE A 113 -26.72 12.68 24.35
CA PHE A 113 -26.24 11.38 23.86
C PHE A 113 -27.23 10.63 22.94
N ALA A 114 -28.50 11.02 22.86
CA ALA A 114 -29.44 10.47 21.87
C ALA A 114 -29.29 11.12 20.48
N LEU A 115 -28.37 12.08 20.31
CA LEU A 115 -28.03 12.68 19.03
C LEU A 115 -27.47 11.62 18.07
N THR A 116 -28.08 11.47 16.90
CA THR A 116 -27.58 10.60 15.84
C THR A 116 -26.62 11.36 14.92
N LEU A 117 -25.55 10.68 14.49
CA LEU A 117 -24.53 11.20 13.57
C LEU A 117 -24.54 10.38 12.29
N GLU A 118 -25.68 10.38 11.62
CA GLU A 118 -25.98 9.52 10.47
C GLU A 118 -25.03 9.75 9.28
N HIS A 119 -24.41 10.92 9.20
CA HIS A 119 -23.47 11.26 8.14
C HIS A 119 -22.10 10.60 8.30
N LEU A 120 -21.67 10.23 9.52
CA LEU A 120 -20.29 9.75 9.74
C LEU A 120 -19.99 8.40 9.07
N PRO A 121 -20.84 7.36 9.17
CA PRO A 121 -20.63 6.12 8.44
C PRO A 121 -20.56 6.35 6.92
N ASN A 122 -21.47 7.17 6.39
CA ASN A 122 -21.55 7.48 4.96
C ASN A 122 -20.33 8.25 4.47
N THR A 123 -19.79 9.15 5.29
CA THR A 123 -18.55 9.90 4.99
C THR A 123 -17.35 8.94 4.89
N ARG A 124 -17.26 7.92 5.75
CA ARG A 124 -16.20 6.90 5.65
C ARG A 124 -16.33 6.08 4.37
N SER A 125 -17.53 5.65 4.00
CA SER A 125 -17.76 4.91 2.75
C SER A 125 -17.43 5.77 1.52
N ALA A 126 -17.84 7.05 1.52
CA ALA A 126 -17.48 8.00 0.47
C ALA A 126 -15.96 8.22 0.38
N ALA A 127 -15.25 8.35 1.52
CA ALA A 127 -13.80 8.53 1.55
C ALA A 127 -13.05 7.33 0.96
N ARG A 128 -13.50 6.10 1.26
CA ARG A 128 -12.94 4.87 0.65
C ARG A 128 -13.11 4.87 -0.86
N LEU A 129 -14.27 5.31 -1.35
CA LEU A 129 -14.53 5.41 -2.79
C LEU A 129 -13.62 6.47 -3.46
N MET A 130 -13.44 7.63 -2.82
CA MET A 130 -12.52 8.67 -3.31
C MET A 130 -11.07 8.19 -3.32
N ARG A 131 -10.62 7.47 -2.28
CA ARG A 131 -9.30 6.84 -2.27
C ARG A 131 -9.13 5.89 -3.45
N VAL A 132 -10.11 5.03 -3.71
CA VAL A 132 -10.05 4.09 -4.83
C VAL A 132 -10.03 4.78 -6.18
N GLN A 133 -10.74 5.90 -6.31
CA GLN A 133 -10.66 6.75 -7.48
C GLN A 133 -9.23 7.26 -7.72
N VAL A 134 -8.53 7.72 -6.66
CA VAL A 134 -7.11 8.09 -6.76
C VAL A 134 -6.28 6.92 -7.28
N ILE A 135 -6.45 5.72 -6.72
CA ILE A 135 -5.71 4.52 -7.13
C ILE A 135 -5.90 4.21 -8.63
N ALA A 136 -7.14 4.29 -9.12
CA ALA A 136 -7.42 4.07 -10.54
C ALA A 136 -6.84 5.16 -11.43
N GLU A 137 -6.93 6.43 -11.01
CA GLU A 137 -6.34 7.58 -11.72
C GLU A 137 -4.82 7.47 -11.80
N LEU A 138 -4.15 7.01 -10.73
CA LEU A 138 -2.71 6.73 -10.71
C LEU A 138 -2.35 5.59 -11.68
N ASP A 139 -3.13 4.51 -11.69
CA ASP A 139 -2.93 3.40 -12.61
C ASP A 139 -3.12 3.83 -14.08
N ASP A 140 -4.11 4.69 -14.35
CA ASP A 140 -4.34 5.29 -15.67
C ASP A 140 -3.31 6.35 -16.06
N SER A 141 -2.34 6.67 -15.19
CA SER A 141 -1.37 7.77 -15.36
C SER A 141 -2.03 9.15 -15.46
N ASN A 142 -3.22 9.31 -14.89
CA ASN A 142 -3.97 10.55 -14.83
C ASN A 142 -3.69 11.30 -13.52
N SER A 143 -2.44 11.78 -13.39
CA SER A 143 -1.98 12.45 -12.17
C SER A 143 -2.78 13.70 -11.83
N ALA A 144 -3.29 14.45 -12.82
CA ALA A 144 -4.05 15.67 -12.57
C ALA A 144 -5.35 15.38 -11.80
N ASP A 145 -6.12 14.39 -12.22
CA ASP A 145 -7.37 14.02 -11.57
C ASP A 145 -7.10 13.38 -10.20
N ALA A 146 -6.03 12.56 -10.08
CA ALA A 146 -5.59 12.00 -8.80
C ALA A 146 -5.34 13.08 -7.73
N LEU A 147 -4.75 14.21 -8.11
CA LEU A 147 -4.51 15.33 -7.18
C LEU A 147 -5.82 16.01 -6.74
N VAL A 148 -6.81 16.12 -7.62
CA VAL A 148 -8.13 16.67 -7.29
C VAL A 148 -8.83 15.75 -6.29
N SER A 149 -8.82 14.45 -6.55
CA SER A 149 -9.41 13.42 -5.68
C SER A 149 -8.71 13.37 -4.30
N LEU A 150 -7.37 13.52 -4.25
CA LEU A 150 -6.61 13.62 -2.99
C LEU A 150 -6.99 14.88 -2.19
N ALA A 151 -7.09 16.03 -2.86
CA ALA A 151 -7.54 17.26 -2.21
C ALA A 151 -8.95 17.10 -1.60
N ALA A 152 -9.88 16.50 -2.36
CA ALA A 152 -11.23 16.22 -1.88
C ALA A 152 -11.22 15.35 -0.62
N LEU A 153 -10.43 14.26 -0.61
CA LEU A 153 -10.28 13.37 0.54
C LEU A 153 -9.78 14.12 1.80
N GLY A 154 -8.83 15.03 1.63
CA GLY A 154 -8.35 15.86 2.74
C GLY A 154 -9.40 16.82 3.29
N ILE A 155 -10.19 17.46 2.41
CA ILE A 155 -11.28 18.34 2.84
C ILE A 155 -12.38 17.54 3.56
N MET A 156 -12.71 16.33 3.13
CA MET A 156 -13.65 15.45 3.85
C MET A 156 -13.20 15.19 5.30
N GLY A 157 -11.90 14.95 5.51
CA GLY A 157 -11.31 14.80 6.84
C GLY A 157 -11.47 16.06 7.69
N ALA A 158 -11.17 17.24 7.12
CA ALA A 158 -11.31 18.52 7.80
C ALA A 158 -12.78 18.86 8.14
N GLN A 159 -13.70 18.60 7.22
CA GLN A 159 -15.15 18.82 7.41
C GLN A 159 -15.72 17.94 8.51
N SER A 160 -15.28 16.68 8.59
CA SER A 160 -15.74 15.73 9.62
C SER A 160 -15.45 16.26 11.04
N GLY A 161 -14.33 16.96 11.26
CA GLY A 161 -14.02 17.53 12.57
C GLY A 161 -14.91 18.71 13.00
N GLN A 162 -15.77 19.25 12.12
CA GLN A 162 -16.50 20.50 12.39
C GLN A 162 -17.75 20.32 13.26
N ASP A 163 -18.19 19.09 13.53
CA ASP A 163 -19.37 18.79 14.34
C ASP A 163 -19.22 19.17 15.81
N ARG A 164 -17.98 19.39 16.29
CA ARG A 164 -17.64 19.57 17.72
C ARG A 164 -18.06 18.36 18.58
N ILE A 165 -17.81 17.15 18.10
CA ILE A 165 -18.06 15.90 18.84
C ILE A 165 -16.84 14.99 18.64
N ALA A 166 -16.37 14.32 19.69
CA ALA A 166 -15.09 13.60 19.68
C ALA A 166 -15.06 12.50 18.61
N ILE A 167 -16.19 11.80 18.40
CA ILE A 167 -16.26 10.78 17.36
C ILE A 167 -16.13 11.34 15.95
N SER A 168 -16.61 12.55 15.70
CA SER A 168 -16.45 13.21 14.40
C SER A 168 -14.99 13.63 14.16
N SER A 169 -14.29 14.11 15.20
CA SER A 169 -12.83 14.33 15.13
C SER A 169 -12.05 13.04 14.90
N MET A 170 -12.45 11.92 15.52
CA MET A 170 -11.84 10.61 15.28
C MET A 170 -12.05 10.11 13.84
N VAL A 171 -13.23 10.35 13.27
CA VAL A 171 -13.50 10.09 11.85
C VAL A 171 -12.58 10.97 11.00
N GLY A 172 -12.55 12.28 11.24
CA GLY A 172 -11.68 13.21 10.53
C GLY A 172 -10.21 12.77 10.53
N SER A 173 -9.68 12.38 11.70
CA SER A 173 -8.30 11.88 11.81
C SER A 173 -8.07 10.58 11.06
N SER A 174 -9.04 9.65 11.05
CA SER A 174 -8.92 8.41 10.27
C SER A 174 -8.89 8.67 8.77
N LEU A 175 -9.65 9.67 8.30
CA LEU A 175 -9.62 10.13 6.91
C LEU A 175 -8.30 10.85 6.59
N GLY A 176 -7.74 11.58 7.57
CA GLY A 176 -6.42 12.19 7.49
C GLY A 176 -5.27 11.19 7.30
N SER A 177 -5.24 10.11 8.09
CA SER A 177 -4.26 9.04 7.89
C SER A 177 -4.45 8.36 6.53
N MET A 178 -5.70 8.14 6.08
CA MET A 178 -5.98 7.62 4.74
C MET A 178 -5.46 8.54 3.62
N LEU A 179 -5.61 9.86 3.78
CA LEU A 179 -5.03 10.86 2.88
C LEU A 179 -3.51 10.75 2.84
N ALA A 180 -2.85 10.67 4.00
CA ALA A 180 -1.40 10.59 4.09
C ALA A 180 -0.85 9.34 3.38
N ASP A 181 -1.44 8.18 3.64
CA ASP A 181 -1.08 6.93 2.96
C ASP A 181 -1.27 7.04 1.44
N THR A 182 -2.43 7.50 1.00
CA THR A 182 -2.76 7.57 -0.45
C THR A 182 -1.91 8.63 -1.16
N THR A 183 -1.56 9.74 -0.49
CA THR A 183 -0.66 10.75 -1.07
C THR A 183 0.77 10.21 -1.17
N ASN A 184 1.23 9.42 -0.20
CA ASN A 184 2.53 8.74 -0.29
C ASN A 184 2.56 7.74 -1.46
N GLU A 185 1.47 7.00 -1.70
CA GLU A 185 1.32 6.14 -2.87
C GLU A 185 1.40 6.96 -4.19
N ALA A 186 0.77 8.14 -4.24
CA ALA A 186 0.85 9.04 -5.39
C ALA A 186 2.26 9.64 -5.61
N ILE A 187 2.99 9.96 -4.54
CA ILE A 187 4.38 10.41 -4.62
C ILE A 187 5.27 9.28 -5.16
N ASP A 188 5.13 8.08 -4.61
CA ASP A 188 5.92 6.91 -5.03
C ASP A 188 5.61 6.54 -6.50
N ALA A 189 4.38 6.74 -6.98
CA ALA A 189 3.97 6.61 -8.38
C ALA A 189 4.41 7.77 -9.30
N GLY A 190 5.06 8.80 -8.73
CA GLY A 190 5.54 9.97 -9.47
C GLY A 190 4.45 10.92 -9.96
N ALA A 191 3.23 10.83 -9.41
CA ALA A 191 2.14 11.74 -9.74
C ALA A 191 2.30 13.13 -9.09
N VAL A 192 3.15 13.24 -8.07
CA VAL A 192 3.40 14.47 -7.32
C VAL A 192 4.77 15.04 -7.69
N ASP A 193 4.80 15.95 -8.66
CA ASP A 193 5.96 16.79 -8.96
C ASP A 193 5.96 18.07 -8.09
N GLN A 194 6.94 18.96 -8.33
CA GLN A 194 7.06 20.22 -7.58
C GLN A 194 5.78 21.08 -7.63
N LYS A 195 5.13 21.19 -8.79
CA LYS A 195 3.93 22.01 -8.96
C LYS A 195 2.73 21.35 -8.28
N ALA A 196 2.57 20.04 -8.47
CA ALA A 196 1.54 19.25 -7.83
C ALA A 196 1.65 19.31 -6.29
N ALA A 197 2.86 19.24 -5.74
CA ALA A 197 3.09 19.36 -4.30
C ALA A 197 2.65 20.74 -3.77
N GLN A 198 2.96 21.83 -4.48
CA GLN A 198 2.49 23.17 -4.11
C GLN A 198 0.95 23.27 -4.12
N GLN A 199 0.31 22.72 -5.16
CA GLN A 199 -1.15 22.71 -5.28
C GLN A 199 -1.81 21.90 -4.15
N LEU A 200 -1.27 20.74 -3.80
CA LEU A 200 -1.75 19.96 -2.66
C LEU A 200 -1.55 20.69 -1.34
N LEU A 201 -0.39 21.32 -1.12
CA LEU A 201 -0.12 22.10 0.09
C LEU A 201 -1.09 23.28 0.27
N GLU A 202 -1.52 23.90 -0.83
CA GLU A 202 -2.53 24.95 -0.81
C GLU A 202 -3.92 24.38 -0.53
N ALA A 203 -4.31 23.33 -1.25
CA ALA A 203 -5.62 22.69 -1.12
C ALA A 203 -5.85 22.11 0.28
N LEU A 204 -4.82 21.51 0.88
CA LEU A 204 -4.83 20.92 2.22
C LEU A 204 -4.62 21.96 3.33
N GLY A 205 -4.68 23.26 3.01
CA GLY A 205 -4.58 24.36 3.98
C GLY A 205 -5.45 24.20 5.25
N PRO A 206 -6.71 23.72 5.17
CA PRO A 206 -7.55 23.49 6.36
C PRO A 206 -7.00 22.44 7.34
N LEU A 207 -6.09 21.57 6.90
CA LEU A 207 -5.43 20.56 7.74
C LEU A 207 -4.08 21.05 8.30
N LYS A 208 -3.69 22.30 8.04
CA LYS A 208 -2.50 22.89 8.67
C LYS A 208 -2.84 23.41 10.07
N GLY A 209 -1.92 23.20 11.01
CA GLY A 209 -2.02 23.70 12.38
C GLY A 209 -1.90 22.61 13.42
N SER A 210 -2.12 22.96 14.69
CA SER A 210 -1.95 22.06 15.85
C SER A 210 -3.19 21.23 16.21
N ASP A 211 -4.33 21.51 15.57
CA ASP A 211 -5.59 20.79 15.79
C ASP A 211 -6.44 20.71 14.50
N PRO A 212 -5.93 20.03 13.45
CA PRO A 212 -6.57 19.98 12.12
C PRO A 212 -7.97 19.34 12.13
N PHE A 213 -8.28 18.52 13.15
CA PHE A 213 -9.56 17.84 13.30
C PHE A 213 -10.40 18.36 14.46
N ARG A 214 -10.02 19.50 15.05
CA ARG A 214 -10.78 20.24 16.08
C ARG A 214 -11.10 19.42 17.34
N TYR A 215 -10.17 18.59 17.79
CA TYR A 215 -10.35 17.82 19.02
C TYR A 215 -10.60 18.72 20.24
N GLY A 216 -9.96 19.88 20.36
CA GLY A 216 -10.17 20.78 21.49
C GLY A 216 -11.63 21.26 21.59
N ASP A 217 -12.22 21.63 20.46
CA ASP A 217 -13.64 22.02 20.39
C ASP A 217 -14.58 20.83 20.57
N ALA A 218 -14.17 19.65 20.12
CA ALA A 218 -14.92 18.42 20.27
C ALA A 218 -15.04 17.98 21.73
N ILE A 219 -13.95 18.05 22.51
CA ILE A 219 -13.99 17.74 23.95
C ILE A 219 -14.92 18.70 24.70
N LYS A 220 -14.96 19.99 24.32
CA LYS A 220 -15.95 20.92 24.89
C LYS A 220 -17.38 20.54 24.53
N GLY A 221 -17.61 20.09 23.29
CA GLY A 221 -18.92 19.63 22.83
C GLY A 221 -19.39 18.36 23.52
N GLU A 222 -18.50 17.45 23.92
CA GLU A 222 -18.85 16.26 24.72
C GLU A 222 -19.49 16.64 26.07
N TRP A 223 -18.98 17.70 26.72
CA TRP A 223 -19.64 18.22 27.93
C TRP A 223 -21.02 18.78 27.63
N GLU A 224 -21.20 19.50 26.51
CA GLU A 224 -22.50 20.03 26.11
C GLU A 224 -23.52 18.89 25.91
N LEU A 225 -23.09 17.78 25.29
CA LEU A 225 -23.93 16.58 25.12
C LEU A 225 -24.32 15.96 26.47
N LEU A 226 -23.35 15.75 27.36
CA LEU A 226 -23.60 15.24 28.71
C LEU A 226 -24.59 16.13 29.47
N ASN A 227 -24.35 17.43 29.49
CA ASN A 227 -25.18 18.38 30.22
C ASN A 227 -26.61 18.43 29.65
N ASN A 228 -26.75 18.40 28.32
CA ASN A 228 -28.07 18.37 27.68
C ASN A 228 -28.82 17.07 27.97
N SER A 229 -28.15 15.92 27.98
CA SER A 229 -28.77 14.64 28.38
C SER A 229 -29.28 14.69 29.82
N VAL A 230 -28.46 15.18 30.76
CA VAL A 230 -28.83 15.27 32.17
C VAL A 230 -29.96 16.28 32.42
N ARG A 231 -29.96 17.41 31.69
CA ARG A 231 -31.05 18.41 31.76
C ARG A 231 -32.34 17.92 31.11
N GLY A 232 -32.25 17.10 30.06
CA GLY A 232 -33.39 16.50 29.37
C GLY A 232 -34.07 15.39 30.17
N ALA A 233 -33.35 14.73 31.08
CA ALA A 233 -33.88 13.72 31.97
C ALA A 233 -34.95 14.27 32.94
N LYS A 234 -36.06 13.54 33.06
CA LYS A 234 -37.23 13.87 33.90
C LYS A 234 -37.35 12.96 35.11
N SER A 235 -36.64 11.84 35.13
CA SER A 235 -36.67 10.87 36.22
C SER A 235 -35.30 10.22 36.46
N ASP A 236 -35.14 9.56 37.61
CA ASP A 236 -33.95 8.74 37.89
C ASP A 236 -33.78 7.60 36.88
N LYS A 237 -34.90 7.06 36.38
CA LYS A 237 -34.90 6.02 35.34
C LYS A 237 -34.25 6.54 34.05
N ASP A 238 -34.55 7.78 33.65
CA ASP A 238 -33.96 8.38 32.43
C ASP A 238 -32.44 8.53 32.56
N ILE A 239 -31.94 8.85 33.76
CA ILE A 239 -30.49 8.89 34.05
C ILE A 239 -29.86 7.51 33.96
N GLN A 240 -30.54 6.47 34.47
CA GLN A 240 -30.04 5.10 34.37
C GLN A 240 -30.01 4.60 32.92
N GLU A 241 -31.02 4.92 32.12
CA GLU A 241 -31.03 4.62 30.67
C GLU A 241 -29.89 5.34 29.94
N MET A 242 -29.66 6.62 30.25
CA MET A 242 -28.54 7.40 29.72
C MET A 242 -27.18 6.75 30.06
N ILE A 243 -26.96 6.36 31.32
CA ILE A 243 -25.73 5.70 31.75
C ILE A 243 -25.55 4.36 31.04
N THR A 244 -26.61 3.56 30.95
CA THR A 244 -26.59 2.25 30.27
C THR A 244 -26.16 2.37 28.82
N MET A 245 -26.59 3.43 28.13
CA MET A 245 -26.22 3.71 26.74
C MET A 245 -24.72 4.04 26.58
N VAL A 246 -24.10 4.65 27.60
CA VAL A 246 -22.67 5.04 27.57
C VAL A 246 -21.75 3.92 28.06
N ASP A 247 -22.13 3.25 29.15
CA ASP A 247 -21.32 2.21 29.83
C ASP A 247 -21.50 0.80 29.22
N GLY A 248 -22.34 0.65 28.19
CA GLY A 248 -22.49 -0.62 27.46
C GLY A 248 -23.16 -1.74 28.26
N GLY A 249 -24.02 -1.40 29.23
CA GLY A 249 -24.77 -2.39 30.02
C GLY A 249 -24.16 -2.78 31.37
N GLY A 250 -23.16 -2.05 31.87
CA GLY A 250 -22.66 -2.21 33.23
C GLY A 250 -23.76 -1.99 34.27
N LYS A 251 -23.79 -2.79 35.35
CA LYS A 251 -24.67 -2.57 36.51
C LYS A 251 -24.15 -1.36 37.29
N GLY A 252 -24.50 -0.16 36.80
CA GLY A 252 -24.11 1.10 37.41
C GLY A 252 -24.81 1.37 38.74
N SER A 253 -24.08 2.01 39.64
CA SER A 253 -24.57 2.54 40.92
C SER A 253 -25.84 3.41 40.72
N GLU A 254 -26.82 3.35 41.63
CA GLU A 254 -28.00 4.21 41.57
C GLU A 254 -27.61 5.70 41.74
N ILE A 255 -27.57 6.42 40.62
CA ILE A 255 -27.40 7.88 40.56
C ILE A 255 -28.78 8.49 40.38
N THR A 256 -29.17 9.36 41.32
CA THR A 256 -30.42 10.13 41.23
C THR A 256 -30.29 11.30 40.26
N LEU A 257 -31.41 11.79 39.75
CA LEU A 257 -31.50 12.93 38.83
C LEU A 257 -30.90 14.20 39.43
N GLU A 258 -31.14 14.47 40.70
CA GLU A 258 -30.56 15.61 41.40
C GLU A 258 -29.04 15.51 41.48
N ASN A 259 -28.52 14.34 41.86
CA ASN A 259 -27.08 14.08 41.90
C ASN A 259 -26.44 14.21 40.52
N ALA A 260 -27.11 13.73 39.48
CA ALA A 260 -26.64 13.84 38.10
C ALA A 260 -26.55 15.30 37.66
N ARG A 261 -27.58 16.12 37.91
CA ARG A 261 -27.61 17.55 37.55
C ARG A 261 -26.50 18.35 38.22
N ASN A 262 -26.31 18.14 39.52
CA ASN A 262 -25.24 18.79 40.27
C ASN A 262 -23.85 18.35 39.79
N SER A 263 -23.68 17.06 39.49
CA SER A 263 -22.41 16.51 39.02
C SER A 263 -22.06 16.99 37.60
N ALA A 264 -23.02 17.01 36.67
CA ALA A 264 -22.78 17.38 35.27
C ALA A 264 -22.25 18.80 35.11
N GLU A 265 -22.76 19.77 35.87
CA GLU A 265 -22.25 21.15 35.85
C GLU A 265 -20.82 21.21 36.41
N SER A 266 -20.54 20.47 37.49
CA SER A 266 -19.19 20.42 38.08
C SER A 266 -18.14 19.80 37.15
N LEU A 267 -18.55 18.92 36.24
CA LEU A 267 -17.67 18.28 35.27
C LEU A 267 -17.19 19.23 34.17
N ARG A 268 -17.82 20.40 33.99
CA ARG A 268 -17.39 21.38 32.99
C ARG A 268 -15.90 21.71 33.10
N ALA A 269 -15.42 21.95 34.32
CA ALA A 269 -14.02 22.26 34.57
C ALA A 269 -13.07 21.08 34.22
N VAL A 270 -13.55 19.84 34.28
CA VAL A 270 -12.80 18.65 33.88
C VAL A 270 -12.65 18.62 32.36
N TYR A 271 -13.74 18.82 31.63
CA TYR A 271 -13.73 18.89 30.17
C TYR A 271 -12.94 20.09 29.64
N ASP A 272 -13.02 21.26 30.28
CA ASP A 272 -12.22 22.43 29.91
C ASP A 272 -10.72 22.16 30.06
N ARG A 273 -10.30 21.48 31.15
CA ARG A 273 -8.91 21.04 31.34
C ARG A 273 -8.48 20.01 30.31
N ALA A 274 -9.35 19.05 29.98
CA ALA A 274 -9.08 18.09 28.93
C ALA A 274 -8.91 18.79 27.58
N ALA A 275 -9.85 19.68 27.20
CA ALA A 275 -9.77 20.46 25.97
C ALA A 275 -8.48 21.28 25.86
N LEU A 276 -8.04 21.90 26.97
CA LEU A 276 -6.75 22.60 27.04
C LEU A 276 -5.56 21.66 26.79
N ALA A 277 -5.58 20.45 27.36
CA ALA A 277 -4.54 19.45 27.09
C ALA A 277 -4.54 19.01 25.61
N PHE A 278 -5.71 18.86 24.99
CA PHE A 278 -5.82 18.54 23.56
C PHE A 278 -5.24 19.62 22.63
N SER A 279 -5.30 20.89 23.05
CA SER A 279 -4.72 22.03 22.33
C SER A 279 -3.28 22.36 22.76
N SER A 280 -2.68 21.59 23.67
CA SER A 280 -1.31 21.82 24.15
C SER A 280 -0.28 21.58 23.04
N PRO A 281 0.73 22.46 22.89
CA PRO A 281 1.86 22.22 22.00
C PRO A 281 2.87 21.21 22.56
N ASP A 282 2.78 20.85 23.85
CA ASP A 282 3.61 19.83 24.50
C ASP A 282 2.79 18.53 24.68
N PRO A 283 3.08 17.48 23.87
CA PRO A 283 2.38 16.20 23.94
C PRO A 283 2.59 15.46 25.26
N ASN A 284 3.78 15.55 25.86
CA ASN A 284 4.09 14.82 27.09
C ASN A 284 3.33 15.44 28.27
N ALA A 285 3.32 16.77 28.36
CA ALA A 285 2.53 17.48 29.37
C ALA A 285 1.02 17.22 29.20
N ALA A 286 0.53 17.13 27.97
CA ALA A 286 -0.86 16.78 27.69
C ALA A 286 -1.20 15.36 28.12
N ILE A 287 -0.37 14.36 27.78
CA ILE A 287 -0.53 12.97 28.21
C ILE A 287 -0.59 12.88 29.74
N ASP A 288 0.33 13.54 30.43
CA ASP A 288 0.36 13.55 31.90
C ASP A 288 -0.87 14.22 32.50
N ALA A 289 -1.33 15.34 31.93
CA ALA A 289 -2.55 16.01 32.37
C ALA A 289 -3.78 15.12 32.20
N LEU A 290 -3.94 14.47 31.05
CA LEU A 290 -5.06 13.59 30.77
C LEU A 290 -5.04 12.32 31.64
N ARG A 291 -3.87 11.71 31.84
CA ARG A 291 -3.72 10.56 32.76
C ARG A 291 -4.10 10.92 34.19
N ARG A 292 -3.71 12.12 34.66
CA ARG A 292 -4.13 12.61 35.99
C ARG A 292 -5.64 12.80 36.09
N LEU A 293 -6.29 13.29 35.02
CA LEU A 293 -7.75 13.41 34.98
C LEU A 293 -8.42 12.03 35.08
N SER A 294 -7.93 11.03 34.32
CA SER A 294 -8.42 9.65 34.42
C SER A 294 -8.24 9.06 35.82
N GLN A 295 -7.05 9.19 36.42
CA GLN A 295 -6.81 8.72 37.79
C GLN A 295 -7.71 9.38 38.83
N TYR A 296 -7.96 10.69 38.70
CA TYR A 296 -8.90 11.40 39.57
C TYR A 296 -10.35 10.93 39.37
N ALA A 297 -10.76 10.61 38.14
CA ALA A 297 -12.07 10.05 37.85
C ALA A 297 -12.23 8.64 38.45
N GLU A 298 -11.26 7.75 38.23
CA GLU A 298 -11.24 6.39 38.76
C GLU A 298 -11.26 6.36 40.30
N GLY A 299 -10.49 7.26 40.92
CA GLY A 299 -10.46 7.46 42.37
C GLY A 299 -11.71 8.13 42.95
N GLY A 300 -12.71 8.46 42.11
CA GLY A 300 -13.99 9.02 42.54
C GLY A 300 -13.97 10.52 42.89
N ARG A 301 -12.87 11.23 42.60
CA ARG A 301 -12.69 12.65 42.95
C ARG A 301 -13.73 13.58 42.30
N PHE A 302 -14.25 13.20 41.14
CA PHE A 302 -15.25 13.96 40.40
C PHE A 302 -16.68 13.44 40.59
N GLY A 303 -16.88 12.51 41.55
CA GLY A 303 -18.17 11.92 41.85
C GLY A 303 -18.52 10.69 40.99
N PRO A 304 -19.62 10.00 41.33
CA PRO A 304 -19.98 8.72 40.72
C PRO A 304 -20.38 8.84 39.24
N LEU A 305 -21.00 9.96 38.84
CA LEU A 305 -21.36 10.19 37.43
C LEU A 305 -20.11 10.22 36.55
N ALA A 306 -19.06 10.91 37.00
CA ALA A 306 -17.81 11.06 36.27
C ALA A 306 -17.15 9.72 35.92
N LYS A 307 -17.21 8.76 36.85
CA LYS A 307 -16.64 7.42 36.67
C LYS A 307 -17.30 6.64 35.53
N LEU A 308 -18.56 6.98 35.21
CA LEU A 308 -19.37 6.28 34.22
C LEU A 308 -19.39 6.98 32.86
N VAL A 309 -19.29 8.32 32.84
CA VAL A 309 -19.52 9.10 31.61
C VAL A 309 -18.28 9.82 31.07
N LEU A 310 -17.18 9.89 31.84
CA LEU A 310 -15.97 10.50 31.32
C LEU A 310 -15.35 9.62 30.23
N PRO A 311 -15.08 10.17 29.04
CA PRO A 311 -14.37 9.44 28.01
C PRO A 311 -12.95 9.09 28.44
N GLU A 312 -12.40 8.04 27.82
CA GLU A 312 -10.99 7.69 27.90
C GLU A 312 -10.13 8.71 27.13
N PHE A 313 -9.97 9.91 27.71
CA PHE A 313 -9.30 11.04 27.05
C PHE A 313 -7.88 10.71 26.60
N ALA A 314 -7.13 9.93 27.39
CA ALA A 314 -5.77 9.53 27.03
C ALA A 314 -5.75 8.69 25.74
N SER A 315 -6.70 7.76 25.59
CA SER A 315 -6.84 6.93 24.37
C SER A 315 -7.26 7.76 23.16
N ILE A 316 -8.16 8.72 23.34
CA ILE A 316 -8.58 9.65 22.28
C ILE A 316 -7.40 10.55 21.86
N TYR A 317 -6.64 11.07 22.82
CA TYR A 317 -5.47 11.90 22.56
C TYR A 317 -4.36 11.13 21.83
N GLN A 318 -4.14 9.86 22.16
CA GLN A 318 -3.19 9.02 21.45
C GLN A 318 -3.54 8.90 19.95
N ARG A 319 -4.83 8.77 19.61
CA ARG A 319 -5.29 8.77 18.21
C ARG A 319 -5.04 10.10 17.51
N LYS A 320 -5.27 11.23 18.21
CA LYS A 320 -4.91 12.57 17.70
C LYS A 320 -3.42 12.64 17.38
N LEU A 321 -2.55 12.21 18.30
CA LEU A 321 -1.10 12.27 18.11
C LEU A 321 -0.63 11.47 16.89
N THR A 322 -1.16 10.27 16.68
CA THR A 322 -0.85 9.46 15.49
C THR A 322 -1.23 10.21 14.21
N ALA A 323 -2.46 10.74 14.13
CA ALA A 323 -2.90 11.44 12.92
C ALA A 323 -2.15 12.77 12.68
N ASP A 324 -1.83 13.51 13.75
CA ASP A 324 -1.01 14.73 13.64
C ASP A 324 0.41 14.40 13.14
N GLN A 325 0.98 13.28 13.60
CA GLN A 325 2.28 12.81 13.14
C GLN A 325 2.24 12.41 11.66
N ASP A 326 1.22 11.67 11.24
CA ASP A 326 1.04 11.27 9.83
C ASP A 326 0.93 12.51 8.91
N LEU A 327 0.10 13.48 9.29
CA LEU A 327 -0.04 14.74 8.55
C LEU A 327 1.25 15.57 8.56
N ALA A 328 1.95 15.66 9.70
CA ALA A 328 3.20 16.41 9.79
C ALA A 328 4.28 15.82 8.88
N LEU A 329 4.41 14.48 8.85
CA LEU A 329 5.33 13.78 7.95
C LEU A 329 4.94 14.01 6.48
N LEU A 330 3.65 13.91 6.16
CA LEU A 330 3.14 14.21 4.81
C LEU A 330 3.48 15.64 4.39
N PHE A 331 3.15 16.63 5.21
CA PHE A 331 3.39 18.04 4.91
C PHE A 331 4.88 18.34 4.77
N ALA A 332 5.74 17.76 5.62
CA ALA A 332 7.18 17.89 5.48
C ALA A 332 7.67 17.33 4.14
N ARG A 333 7.22 16.13 3.75
CA ARG A 333 7.58 15.50 2.47
C ARG A 333 7.10 16.34 1.29
N LEU A 334 5.84 16.79 1.29
CA LEU A 334 5.30 17.67 0.25
C LEU A 334 6.06 19.00 0.17
N GLN A 335 6.46 19.58 1.31
CA GLN A 335 7.23 20.83 1.33
C GLN A 335 8.62 20.66 0.71
N VAL A 336 9.31 19.55 1.00
CA VAL A 336 10.62 19.24 0.41
C VAL A 336 10.53 19.14 -1.12
N ILE A 337 9.48 18.50 -1.64
CA ILE A 337 9.21 18.40 -3.09
C ILE A 337 8.83 19.78 -3.67
N ALA A 338 7.94 20.52 -3.00
CA ALA A 338 7.49 21.85 -3.43
C ALA A 338 8.62 22.88 -3.50
N ASP A 339 9.60 22.78 -2.58
CA ASP A 339 10.82 23.60 -2.57
C ASP A 339 11.82 23.20 -3.68
N GLY A 340 11.60 22.07 -4.36
CA GLY A 340 12.50 21.53 -5.38
C GLY A 340 13.78 20.91 -4.82
N LYS A 341 13.81 20.58 -3.52
CA LYS A 341 14.96 19.93 -2.86
C LYS A 341 15.07 18.45 -3.23
N GLU A 342 13.94 17.80 -3.43
CA GLU A 342 13.84 16.47 -4.03
C GLU A 342 13.09 16.59 -5.35
N LYS A 343 13.66 16.01 -6.41
CA LYS A 343 13.02 15.91 -7.71
C LYS A 343 12.10 14.70 -7.75
N ARG A 344 11.22 14.67 -8.76
CA ARG A 344 10.31 13.56 -9.01
C ARG A 344 11.04 12.21 -9.03
N GLU A 345 12.20 12.14 -9.69
CA GLU A 345 12.99 10.91 -9.82
C GLU A 345 13.65 10.46 -8.50
N ASP A 346 13.81 11.38 -7.55
CA ASP A 346 14.38 11.10 -6.22
C ASP A 346 13.34 10.43 -5.30
N VAL A 347 12.06 10.77 -5.48
CA VAL A 347 10.96 10.31 -4.59
C VAL A 347 10.15 9.15 -5.16
N MET A 348 10.15 8.97 -6.48
CA MET A 348 9.52 7.82 -7.15
C MET A 348 10.12 6.51 -6.65
N ASN A 349 9.26 5.49 -6.53
CA ASN A 349 9.67 4.15 -6.12
C ASN A 349 9.65 3.20 -7.32
N ALA A 350 10.84 2.74 -7.74
CA ALA A 350 10.98 1.83 -8.85
C ALA A 350 10.20 0.51 -8.68
N ALA A 351 9.99 0.04 -7.44
CA ALA A 351 9.30 -1.23 -7.18
C ALA A 351 7.85 -1.23 -7.73
N LEU A 352 7.17 -0.07 -7.71
CA LEU A 352 5.83 0.08 -8.27
C LEU A 352 5.84 -0.14 -9.79
N PHE A 353 6.79 0.51 -10.49
CA PHE A 353 6.93 0.40 -11.93
C PHE A 353 7.39 -1.00 -12.37
N LEU A 354 8.28 -1.63 -11.62
CA LEU A 354 8.70 -3.01 -11.83
C LEU A 354 7.53 -4.00 -11.61
N SER A 355 6.68 -3.75 -10.62
CA SER A 355 5.47 -4.55 -10.38
C SER A 355 4.47 -4.42 -11.54
N ARG A 356 4.28 -3.20 -12.08
CA ARG A 356 3.45 -2.98 -13.27
C ARG A 356 4.01 -3.67 -14.52
N ALA A 357 5.31 -3.53 -14.77
CA ALA A 357 5.98 -4.25 -15.86
C ALA A 357 5.84 -5.77 -15.72
N SER A 358 5.94 -6.27 -14.48
CA SER A 358 5.75 -7.69 -14.15
C SER A 358 4.34 -8.17 -14.47
N ALA A 359 3.31 -7.44 -14.06
CA ALA A 359 1.93 -7.75 -14.41
C ALA A 359 1.71 -7.72 -15.93
N GLY A 360 2.27 -6.72 -16.62
CA GLY A 360 2.23 -6.63 -18.08
C GLY A 360 2.83 -7.86 -18.77
N ALA A 361 4.01 -8.30 -18.35
CA ALA A 361 4.66 -9.49 -18.91
C ALA A 361 3.88 -10.78 -18.60
N ARG A 362 3.34 -10.93 -17.38
CA ARG A 362 2.51 -12.08 -17.00
C ARG A 362 1.18 -12.17 -17.76
N SER A 363 0.67 -11.04 -18.24
CA SER A 363 -0.56 -11.02 -19.04
C SER A 363 -0.39 -11.55 -20.47
N VAL A 364 0.86 -11.76 -20.92
CA VAL A 364 1.15 -12.30 -22.24
C VAL A 364 0.83 -13.80 -22.28
N PRO A 365 0.05 -14.31 -23.26
CA PRO A 365 -0.25 -15.74 -23.36
C PRO A 365 1.00 -16.61 -23.51
N ASP A 366 1.00 -17.79 -22.88
CA ASP A 366 2.15 -18.70 -22.80
C ASP A 366 2.78 -19.03 -24.16
N GLU A 367 1.97 -19.33 -25.18
CA GLU A 367 2.45 -19.60 -26.55
C GLU A 367 3.20 -18.41 -27.16
N VAL A 368 2.78 -17.19 -26.81
CA VAL A 368 3.43 -15.97 -27.29
C VAL A 368 4.69 -15.69 -26.47
N GLN A 369 4.70 -15.99 -25.17
CA GLN A 369 5.92 -15.92 -24.37
C GLN A 369 7.01 -16.85 -24.92
N GLU A 370 6.67 -18.08 -25.33
CA GLU A 370 7.60 -18.99 -26.00
C GLU A 370 8.14 -18.38 -27.30
N SER A 371 7.25 -17.79 -28.11
CA SER A 371 7.65 -17.14 -29.36
C SER A 371 8.59 -15.95 -29.13
N LEU A 372 8.34 -15.14 -28.09
CA LEU A 372 9.20 -14.02 -27.71
C LEU A 372 10.55 -14.48 -27.18
N GLU A 373 10.60 -15.58 -26.43
CA GLU A 373 11.85 -16.15 -25.94
C GLU A 373 12.68 -16.72 -27.09
N LEU A 374 12.06 -17.45 -28.03
CA LEU A 374 12.72 -17.90 -29.25
C LEU A 374 13.24 -16.72 -30.08
N LEU A 375 12.48 -15.63 -30.20
CA LEU A 375 12.91 -14.43 -30.92
C LEU A 375 14.18 -13.83 -30.29
N ARG A 376 14.29 -13.92 -28.96
CA ARG A 376 15.47 -13.48 -28.21
C ARG A 376 16.68 -14.38 -28.47
N VAL A 377 16.55 -15.69 -28.24
CA VAL A 377 17.71 -16.62 -28.15
C VAL A 377 18.00 -17.43 -29.42
N ALA A 378 17.00 -17.68 -30.26
CA ALA A 378 17.09 -18.54 -31.43
C ALA A 378 16.08 -18.10 -32.52
N PRO A 379 16.24 -16.89 -33.10
CA PRO A 379 15.25 -16.32 -34.02
C PRO A 379 15.01 -17.18 -35.26
N ASP A 380 16.01 -17.93 -35.72
CA ASP A 380 15.90 -18.82 -36.89
C ASP A 380 15.01 -20.05 -36.65
N ALA A 381 14.65 -20.33 -35.39
CA ALA A 381 13.73 -21.40 -35.02
C ALA A 381 12.25 -20.97 -35.12
N LEU A 382 11.97 -19.69 -35.37
CA LEU A 382 10.60 -19.17 -35.53
C LEU A 382 10.16 -19.22 -36.99
N ASP A 383 8.93 -19.68 -37.21
CA ASP A 383 8.24 -19.46 -38.47
C ASP A 383 7.76 -17.99 -38.59
N ALA A 384 7.40 -17.59 -39.81
CA ALA A 384 6.97 -16.22 -40.12
C ALA A 384 5.71 -15.81 -39.33
N ALA A 385 4.77 -16.72 -39.11
CA ALA A 385 3.50 -16.41 -38.45
C ALA A 385 3.70 -16.16 -36.95
N ARG A 386 4.54 -16.97 -36.29
CA ARG A 386 4.93 -16.77 -34.89
C ARG A 386 5.75 -15.49 -34.72
N THR A 387 6.61 -15.17 -35.68
CA THR A 387 7.38 -13.92 -35.70
C THR A 387 6.45 -12.71 -35.75
N GLU A 388 5.51 -12.68 -36.68
CA GLU A 388 4.52 -11.59 -36.81
C GLU A 388 3.70 -11.42 -35.53
N ARG A 389 3.24 -12.52 -34.92
CA ARG A 389 2.50 -12.49 -33.65
C ARG A 389 3.34 -11.94 -32.50
N ALA A 390 4.60 -12.34 -32.39
CA ALA A 390 5.52 -11.82 -31.38
C ALA A 390 5.74 -10.30 -31.53
N MET A 391 5.86 -9.82 -32.78
CA MET A 391 6.02 -8.39 -33.08
C MET A 391 4.79 -7.56 -32.73
N ASP A 392 3.59 -8.06 -33.03
CA ASP A 392 2.33 -7.40 -32.64
C ASP A 392 2.24 -7.27 -31.11
N ILE A 393 2.60 -8.31 -30.36
CA ILE A 393 2.63 -8.24 -28.90
C ILE A 393 3.70 -7.28 -28.38
N LEU A 394 4.93 -7.28 -28.92
CA LEU A 394 5.95 -6.31 -28.51
C LEU A 394 5.50 -4.86 -28.73
N THR A 395 4.80 -4.61 -29.84
CA THR A 395 4.22 -3.29 -30.14
C THR A 395 3.14 -2.91 -29.14
N ARG A 396 2.24 -3.84 -28.79
CA ARG A 396 1.17 -3.61 -27.80
C ARG A 396 1.69 -3.52 -26.36
N ALA A 397 2.82 -4.19 -26.07
CA ALA A 397 3.45 -4.21 -24.76
C ALA A 397 4.13 -2.90 -24.39
N ASP A 398 4.21 -1.92 -25.31
CA ASP A 398 4.83 -0.62 -25.04
C ASP A 398 4.24 0.06 -23.79
N ARG A 399 2.90 0.15 -23.71
CA ARG A 399 2.21 0.81 -22.58
C ARG A 399 2.37 0.07 -21.25
N ASN A 400 2.33 -1.27 -21.27
CA ASN A 400 2.19 -2.09 -20.07
C ASN A 400 3.50 -2.73 -19.59
N VAL A 401 4.53 -2.74 -20.43
CA VAL A 401 5.85 -3.33 -20.12
C VAL A 401 6.95 -2.30 -20.35
N MET A 402 7.11 -1.77 -21.56
CA MET A 402 8.28 -0.93 -21.89
C MET A 402 8.25 0.43 -21.19
N LYS A 403 7.09 1.09 -21.15
CA LYS A 403 6.92 2.37 -20.45
C LYS A 403 7.14 2.24 -18.93
N PRO A 404 6.54 1.27 -18.21
CA PRO A 404 6.87 1.06 -16.80
C PRO A 404 8.36 0.73 -16.58
N LEU A 405 9.00 -0.07 -17.45
CA LEU A 405 10.44 -0.31 -17.33
C LEU A 405 11.26 0.98 -17.51
N SER A 406 10.92 1.83 -18.47
CA SER A 406 11.62 3.09 -18.69
C SER A 406 11.43 4.08 -17.53
N GLU A 407 10.25 4.10 -16.91
CA GLU A 407 9.98 4.86 -15.69
C GLU A 407 10.74 4.29 -14.47
N ALA A 408 10.85 2.95 -14.35
CA ALA A 408 11.57 2.33 -13.25
C ALA A 408 13.06 2.73 -13.24
N ILE A 409 13.73 2.73 -14.39
CA ILE A 409 15.18 2.93 -14.48
C ILE A 409 15.63 4.38 -14.21
N THR A 410 14.71 5.35 -14.25
CA THR A 410 14.98 6.74 -13.88
C THR A 410 14.93 6.97 -12.37
N CYS A 411 14.26 6.08 -11.63
CA CYS A 411 14.12 6.18 -10.18
C CYS A 411 15.47 6.01 -9.46
N LYS A 412 15.64 6.75 -8.37
CA LYS A 412 16.79 6.60 -7.44
C LYS A 412 16.47 5.78 -6.19
N ARG A 413 15.21 5.44 -5.96
CA ARG A 413 14.75 4.58 -4.86
C ARG A 413 14.07 3.34 -5.44
N CYS A 414 14.31 2.19 -4.83
CA CYS A 414 13.57 0.96 -5.04
C CYS A 414 13.31 0.33 -3.67
N ASP A 415 12.04 0.15 -3.32
CA ASP A 415 11.60 -0.34 -2.02
C ASP A 415 10.34 -1.19 -2.22
N PHE A 416 10.50 -2.51 -2.16
CA PHE A 416 9.41 -3.45 -2.38
C PHE A 416 8.50 -3.58 -1.15
N THR A 417 8.90 -3.09 0.03
CA THR A 417 8.01 -3.08 1.20
C THR A 417 6.77 -2.22 0.97
N ALA A 418 6.87 -1.22 0.08
CA ALA A 418 5.75 -0.40 -0.37
C ALA A 418 4.66 -1.20 -1.09
N LEU A 419 4.96 -2.37 -1.65
CA LEU A 419 3.98 -3.27 -2.27
C LEU A 419 3.15 -4.06 -1.24
N ARG A 420 3.47 -3.93 0.06
CA ARG A 420 2.75 -4.57 1.18
C ARG A 420 2.67 -6.10 1.08
N HIS A 421 3.62 -6.74 0.39
CA HIS A 421 3.76 -8.19 0.42
C HIS A 421 4.16 -8.67 1.82
N ARG A 422 3.71 -9.87 2.21
CA ARG A 422 4.08 -10.46 3.49
C ARG A 422 5.54 -10.89 3.43
N ALA A 423 6.40 -10.32 4.27
CA ALA A 423 7.76 -10.80 4.44
C ALA A 423 7.82 -11.93 5.49
N PRO A 424 8.65 -12.97 5.30
CA PRO A 424 9.49 -13.24 4.13
C PRO A 424 8.69 -13.82 2.93
N THR A 425 9.05 -13.43 1.70
CA THR A 425 8.38 -13.82 0.44
C THR A 425 9.38 -14.28 -0.62
N LEU A 426 8.99 -15.26 -1.44
CA LEU A 426 9.69 -15.63 -2.66
C LEU A 426 9.33 -14.73 -3.84
N ASP A 427 8.18 -14.06 -3.77
CA ASP A 427 7.66 -13.15 -4.78
C ASP A 427 7.69 -13.75 -6.21
N VAL A 428 7.44 -15.07 -6.33
CA VAL A 428 7.64 -15.82 -7.60
C VAL A 428 6.93 -15.16 -8.78
N MET A 429 5.67 -14.76 -8.60
CA MET A 429 4.91 -14.08 -9.65
C MET A 429 5.50 -12.70 -10.00
N LEU A 430 5.86 -11.91 -8.99
CA LEU A 430 6.44 -10.59 -9.18
C LEU A 430 7.81 -10.70 -9.90
N LEU A 431 8.72 -11.49 -9.34
CA LEU A 431 10.07 -11.70 -9.86
C LEU A 431 10.07 -12.36 -11.26
N GLY A 432 9.21 -13.35 -11.47
CA GLY A 432 9.02 -13.99 -12.76
C GLY A 432 8.58 -12.99 -13.82
N GLY A 433 7.58 -12.16 -13.51
CA GLY A 433 7.15 -11.11 -14.41
C GLY A 433 8.22 -10.02 -14.64
N ILE A 434 9.01 -9.62 -13.63
CA ILE A 434 10.12 -8.66 -13.81
C ILE A 434 11.14 -9.23 -14.81
N ARG A 435 11.50 -10.51 -14.66
CA ARG A 435 12.37 -11.20 -15.61
C ARG A 435 11.76 -11.23 -17.01
N GLY A 436 10.49 -11.58 -17.11
CA GLY A 436 9.78 -11.65 -18.38
C GLY A 436 9.73 -10.30 -19.09
N ALA A 437 9.42 -9.22 -18.37
CA ALA A 437 9.44 -7.85 -18.87
C ALA A 437 10.82 -7.46 -19.43
N THR A 438 11.87 -7.79 -18.68
CA THR A 438 13.26 -7.53 -19.09
C THR A 438 13.62 -8.32 -20.34
N ARG A 439 13.23 -9.59 -20.42
CA ARG A 439 13.45 -10.43 -21.61
C ARG A 439 12.69 -9.92 -22.83
N MET A 440 11.47 -9.39 -22.66
CA MET A 440 10.73 -8.74 -23.75
C MET A 440 11.49 -7.52 -24.28
N ALA A 441 12.04 -6.67 -23.41
CA ALA A 441 12.85 -5.53 -23.82
C ALA A 441 14.10 -5.97 -24.61
N LEU A 442 14.80 -6.99 -24.11
CA LEU A 442 15.95 -7.57 -24.80
C LEU A 442 15.56 -8.21 -26.15
N ALA A 443 14.43 -8.90 -26.23
CA ALA A 443 13.93 -9.49 -27.47
C ALA A 443 13.65 -8.43 -28.53
N ASP A 444 13.01 -7.31 -28.16
CA ASP A 444 12.76 -6.19 -29.09
C ASP A 444 14.07 -5.53 -29.54
N GLY A 445 15.00 -5.25 -28.63
CA GLY A 445 16.31 -4.68 -28.97
C GLY A 445 17.14 -5.56 -29.89
N LEU A 446 17.20 -6.87 -29.59
CA LEU A 446 17.90 -7.86 -30.40
C LEU A 446 17.29 -7.98 -31.80
N ARG A 447 15.96 -8.03 -31.88
CA ARG A 447 15.22 -8.07 -33.14
C ARG A 447 15.56 -6.86 -34.01
N ARG A 448 15.41 -5.63 -33.49
CA ARG A 448 15.74 -4.40 -34.22
C ARG A 448 17.19 -4.38 -34.69
N ALA A 449 18.12 -4.84 -33.85
CA ALA A 449 19.54 -4.89 -34.22
C ALA A 449 19.79 -5.82 -35.41
N ARG A 450 19.11 -6.96 -35.48
CA ARG A 450 19.21 -7.94 -36.57
C ARG A 450 18.54 -7.44 -37.85
N GLU A 451 17.30 -6.97 -37.77
CA GLU A 451 16.52 -6.49 -38.93
C GLU A 451 17.20 -5.29 -39.61
N ASP A 452 17.58 -4.30 -38.81
CA ASP A 452 18.17 -3.06 -39.34
C ASP A 452 19.67 -3.21 -39.63
N LYS A 453 20.29 -4.32 -39.23
CA LYS A 453 21.75 -4.51 -39.17
C LYS A 453 22.44 -3.38 -38.40
N ARG A 454 21.81 -2.94 -37.30
CA ARG A 454 22.25 -1.81 -36.47
C ARG A 454 22.46 -2.27 -35.03
N PRO A 455 23.70 -2.61 -34.64
CA PRO A 455 24.03 -3.01 -33.28
C PRO A 455 23.52 -2.04 -32.20
N GLU A 456 23.49 -0.75 -32.51
CA GLU A 456 23.00 0.32 -31.62
C GLU A 456 21.59 0.09 -31.08
N ALA A 457 20.73 -0.65 -31.78
CA ALA A 457 19.35 -0.85 -31.37
C ALA A 457 19.21 -1.64 -30.04
N ILE A 458 20.25 -2.35 -29.60
CA ILE A 458 20.24 -3.06 -28.31
C ILE A 458 20.47 -2.15 -27.10
N VAL A 459 21.09 -0.97 -27.29
CA VAL A 459 21.65 -0.17 -26.19
C VAL A 459 20.59 0.17 -25.15
N ALA A 460 19.42 0.68 -25.58
CA ALA A 460 18.33 1.02 -24.67
C ALA A 460 17.81 -0.18 -23.86
N ALA A 461 17.67 -1.35 -24.50
CA ALA A 461 17.23 -2.56 -23.83
C ALA A 461 18.28 -3.08 -22.84
N ALA A 462 19.56 -3.04 -23.21
CA ALA A 462 20.67 -3.46 -22.34
C ALA A 462 20.80 -2.54 -21.12
N VAL A 463 20.77 -1.21 -21.33
CA VAL A 463 20.74 -0.21 -20.25
C VAL A 463 19.57 -0.48 -19.32
N THR A 464 18.38 -0.72 -19.87
CA THR A 464 17.19 -1.03 -19.08
C THR A 464 17.39 -2.27 -18.22
N ALA A 465 17.85 -3.37 -18.81
CA ALA A 465 18.04 -4.63 -18.11
C ALA A 465 19.12 -4.56 -17.02
N TYR A 466 20.27 -3.92 -17.30
CA TYR A 466 21.30 -3.68 -16.27
C TYR A 466 20.78 -2.82 -15.11
N ARG A 467 20.00 -1.77 -15.41
CA ARG A 467 19.39 -0.92 -14.38
C ARG A 467 18.33 -1.66 -13.57
N VAL A 468 17.50 -2.50 -14.18
CA VAL A 468 16.56 -3.39 -13.46
C VAL A 468 17.31 -4.29 -12.48
N GLY A 469 18.41 -4.91 -12.92
CA GLY A 469 19.28 -5.70 -12.04
C GLY A 469 19.80 -4.87 -10.86
N ALA A 470 20.24 -3.63 -11.11
CA ALA A 470 20.72 -2.73 -10.05
C ALA A 470 19.61 -2.35 -9.07
N LEU A 471 18.40 -2.06 -9.55
CA LEU A 471 17.24 -1.72 -8.70
C LEU A 471 16.86 -2.87 -7.77
N LEU A 472 16.87 -4.12 -8.25
CA LEU A 472 16.66 -5.31 -7.42
C LEU A 472 17.73 -5.47 -6.33
N ALA A 473 18.95 -4.98 -6.56
CA ALA A 473 20.03 -5.02 -5.58
C ALA A 473 19.97 -3.87 -4.54
N MET A 474 19.20 -2.80 -4.79
CA MET A 474 19.05 -1.67 -3.86
C MET A 474 18.25 -2.02 -2.61
N ASP A 475 17.19 -2.80 -2.80
CA ASP A 475 16.41 -3.44 -1.75
C ASP A 475 16.51 -4.96 -1.96
N PRO A 476 17.59 -5.60 -1.47
CA PRO A 476 17.85 -6.99 -1.77
C PRO A 476 17.11 -7.94 -0.82
N SER A 477 16.68 -9.06 -1.36
CA SER A 477 16.43 -10.33 -0.66
C SER A 477 17.17 -11.41 -1.44
N LEU A 478 17.35 -12.61 -0.88
CA LEU A 478 18.02 -13.69 -1.61
C LEU A 478 17.34 -14.02 -2.96
N PRO A 479 15.99 -14.11 -3.07
CA PRO A 479 15.30 -14.21 -4.36
C PRO A 479 15.61 -13.07 -5.33
N ARG A 480 15.57 -11.81 -4.86
CA ARG A 480 15.82 -10.62 -5.69
C ARG A 480 17.27 -10.56 -6.18
N SER A 481 18.23 -10.90 -5.32
CA SER A 481 19.65 -10.98 -5.67
C SER A 481 19.93 -12.06 -6.72
N ALA A 482 19.31 -13.24 -6.58
CA ALA A 482 19.43 -14.31 -7.57
C ALA A 482 18.86 -13.88 -8.94
N LEU A 483 17.70 -13.22 -8.94
CA LEU A 483 17.13 -12.69 -10.18
C LEU A 483 18.00 -11.58 -10.79
N ALA A 484 18.50 -10.64 -9.99
CA ALA A 484 19.37 -9.56 -10.44
C ALA A 484 20.61 -10.10 -11.15
N HIS A 485 21.26 -11.12 -10.56
CA HIS A 485 22.41 -11.80 -11.14
C HIS A 485 22.04 -12.53 -12.45
N SER A 486 20.87 -13.17 -12.52
CA SER A 486 20.38 -13.80 -13.75
C SER A 486 20.15 -12.80 -14.89
N ILE A 487 19.45 -11.70 -14.60
CA ILE A 487 19.19 -10.62 -15.59
C ILE A 487 20.51 -10.07 -16.13
N TRP A 488 21.50 -9.90 -15.25
CA TRP A 488 22.83 -9.43 -15.62
C TRP A 488 23.53 -10.34 -16.64
N ARG A 489 23.51 -11.65 -16.41
CA ARG A 489 24.09 -12.65 -17.32
C ARG A 489 23.36 -12.71 -18.66
N GLU A 490 22.03 -12.68 -18.64
CA GLU A 490 21.21 -12.66 -19.86
C GLU A 490 21.47 -11.41 -20.71
N THR A 491 21.60 -10.25 -20.06
CA THR A 491 21.90 -8.98 -20.73
C THR A 491 23.28 -8.99 -21.36
N SER A 492 24.28 -9.50 -20.63
CA SER A 492 25.65 -9.63 -21.14
C SER A 492 25.70 -10.54 -22.37
N ALA A 493 25.00 -11.68 -22.33
CA ALA A 493 24.89 -12.58 -23.48
C ALA A 493 24.20 -11.91 -24.70
N ALA A 494 23.15 -11.11 -24.47
CA ALA A 494 22.49 -10.36 -25.54
C ALA A 494 23.43 -9.31 -26.18
N VAL A 495 24.23 -8.60 -25.39
CA VAL A 495 25.23 -7.64 -25.91
C VAL A 495 26.31 -8.35 -26.71
N GLN A 496 26.82 -9.50 -26.24
CA GLN A 496 27.77 -10.32 -26.99
C GLN A 496 27.20 -10.80 -28.33
N GLU A 497 25.92 -11.18 -28.36
CA GLU A 497 25.26 -11.63 -29.58
C GLU A 497 25.16 -10.49 -30.62
N VAL A 498 24.79 -9.28 -30.18
CA VAL A 498 24.69 -8.12 -31.06
C VAL A 498 26.04 -7.65 -31.59
N ALA A 499 27.11 -7.81 -30.80
CA ALA A 499 28.47 -7.51 -31.25
C ALA A 499 28.89 -8.33 -32.49
N LYS A 500 28.26 -9.49 -32.75
CA LYS A 500 28.49 -10.28 -33.98
C LYS A 500 27.93 -9.61 -35.23
N ILE A 501 26.95 -8.71 -35.09
CA ILE A 501 26.37 -7.94 -36.20
C ILE A 501 27.30 -6.79 -36.60
N GLY A 502 27.98 -6.18 -35.62
CA GLY A 502 28.94 -5.10 -35.81
C GLY A 502 29.24 -4.36 -34.49
N PRO A 503 30.16 -3.38 -34.52
CA PRO A 503 30.52 -2.62 -33.33
C PRO A 503 29.39 -1.67 -32.88
N ILE A 504 29.19 -1.57 -31.57
CA ILE A 504 28.33 -0.56 -30.93
C ILE A 504 29.08 0.76 -30.86
N SER A 505 28.38 1.88 -31.02
CA SER A 505 29.00 3.20 -30.96
C SER A 505 29.63 3.48 -29.59
N LYS A 506 30.64 4.34 -29.54
CA LYS A 506 31.23 4.79 -28.27
C LYS A 506 30.16 5.36 -27.32
N THR A 507 29.22 6.13 -27.84
CA THR A 507 28.11 6.68 -27.06
C THR A 507 27.28 5.58 -26.41
N GLY A 508 26.93 4.53 -27.16
CA GLY A 508 26.18 3.38 -26.65
C GLY A 508 26.97 2.58 -25.62
N ILE A 509 28.29 2.43 -25.81
CA ILE A 509 29.18 1.83 -24.80
C ILE A 509 29.17 2.66 -23.52
N ASP A 510 29.39 3.98 -23.61
CA ASP A 510 29.41 4.89 -22.47
C ASP A 510 28.05 4.89 -21.73
N GLU A 511 26.92 4.74 -22.43
CA GLU A 511 25.59 4.60 -21.85
C GLU A 511 25.43 3.29 -21.05
N MET A 512 25.84 2.16 -21.62
CA MET A 512 25.80 0.88 -20.92
C MET A 512 26.74 0.87 -19.71
N GLU A 513 27.96 1.39 -19.84
CA GLU A 513 28.89 1.48 -18.71
C GLU A 513 28.32 2.32 -17.55
N ARG A 514 27.65 3.44 -17.85
CA ARG A 514 26.94 4.22 -16.82
C ARG A 514 25.86 3.41 -16.11
N ALA A 515 25.15 2.53 -16.83
CA ALA A 515 24.15 1.65 -16.22
C ALA A 515 24.77 0.61 -15.27
N LEU A 516 25.95 0.07 -15.60
CA LEU A 516 26.63 -0.97 -14.81
C LEU A 516 27.19 -0.45 -13.46
N VAL A 517 27.54 0.83 -13.39
CA VAL A 517 28.20 1.43 -12.20
C VAL A 517 27.29 1.59 -10.99
N PHE A 518 25.96 1.43 -11.15
CA PHE A 518 25.00 1.62 -10.06
C PHE A 518 25.00 0.51 -9.00
N MET A 519 25.72 -0.60 -9.21
CA MET A 519 25.85 -1.69 -8.24
C MET A 519 27.07 -1.48 -7.32
N PRO A 520 26.98 -1.80 -6.02
CA PRO A 520 28.10 -1.69 -5.10
C PRO A 520 29.16 -2.76 -5.38
N THR A 521 30.43 -2.38 -5.54
CA THR A 521 31.52 -3.29 -5.95
C THR A 521 31.75 -4.49 -5.03
N GLY A 522 31.45 -4.36 -3.74
CA GLY A 522 31.62 -5.44 -2.77
C GLY A 522 30.50 -6.49 -2.80
N ASP A 523 29.28 -6.11 -3.19
CA ASP A 523 28.10 -6.99 -3.16
C ASP A 523 27.16 -6.59 -4.31
N PRO A 524 27.59 -6.74 -5.58
CA PRO A 524 26.95 -6.08 -6.72
C PRO A 524 25.47 -6.43 -6.87
N PHE A 525 25.09 -7.67 -6.53
CA PHE A 525 23.71 -8.14 -6.60
C PHE A 525 23.01 -8.16 -5.22
N GLY A 526 23.67 -7.72 -4.15
CA GLY A 526 23.08 -7.59 -2.82
C GLY A 526 22.89 -8.90 -2.05
N PHE A 527 23.58 -10.00 -2.40
CA PHE A 527 23.38 -11.30 -1.75
C PHE A 527 23.70 -11.29 -0.26
N ARG A 528 24.75 -10.56 0.16
CA ARG A 528 25.14 -10.52 1.58
C ARG A 528 24.14 -9.71 2.39
N LYS A 529 23.73 -8.56 1.87
CA LYS A 529 22.68 -7.73 2.48
C LYS A 529 21.33 -8.46 2.50
N GLY A 530 20.91 -9.04 1.38
CA GLY A 530 19.66 -9.80 1.27
C GLY A 530 19.60 -11.01 2.21
N MET A 531 20.71 -11.73 2.42
CA MET A 531 20.79 -12.79 3.43
C MET A 531 20.53 -12.25 4.84
N GLU A 532 21.07 -11.09 5.17
CA GLU A 532 20.90 -10.47 6.48
C GLU A 532 19.48 -9.96 6.70
N ASP A 533 18.90 -9.30 5.69
CA ASP A 533 17.53 -8.79 5.72
C ASP A 533 16.52 -9.96 5.79
N ASP A 534 16.66 -10.99 4.95
CA ASP A 534 15.80 -12.19 5.00
C ASP A 534 15.91 -12.93 6.35
N ALA A 535 17.12 -13.06 6.90
CA ALA A 535 17.31 -13.67 8.21
C ALA A 535 16.61 -12.88 9.32
N LYS A 536 16.63 -11.54 9.22
CA LYS A 536 15.91 -10.65 10.14
C LYS A 536 14.41 -10.77 10.00
N ASP A 537 13.89 -10.83 8.78
CA ASP A 537 12.46 -11.00 8.52
C ASP A 537 11.96 -12.34 9.03
N ILE A 538 12.69 -13.44 8.78
CA ILE A 538 12.39 -14.77 9.34
C ILE A 538 12.41 -14.74 10.87
N ALA A 539 13.41 -14.08 11.49
CA ALA A 539 13.53 -14.03 12.94
C ALA A 539 12.46 -13.15 13.62
N SER A 540 11.91 -12.18 12.89
CA SER A 540 10.93 -11.21 13.39
C SER A 540 9.48 -11.56 13.03
N ALA A 541 9.27 -12.49 12.09
CA ALA A 541 7.95 -12.94 11.68
C ALA A 541 7.11 -13.35 12.90
N GLY A 542 5.83 -12.94 12.91
CA GLY A 542 4.82 -13.27 13.93
C GLY A 542 5.07 -12.76 15.36
N MET A 543 5.90 -11.74 15.58
CA MET A 543 6.04 -11.11 16.90
C MET A 543 5.14 -9.89 17.11
N PRO A 544 4.20 -9.92 18.08
CA PRO A 544 3.40 -8.75 18.45
C PRO A 544 4.11 -7.80 19.44
N ARG A 545 5.20 -8.21 20.12
CA ARG A 545 5.90 -7.40 21.13
C ARG A 545 7.33 -7.03 20.69
N ARG A 546 7.67 -5.74 20.85
CA ARG A 546 9.01 -5.17 20.55
C ARG A 546 9.65 -4.60 21.81
N ASP A 547 9.80 -5.42 22.85
CA ASP A 547 10.58 -5.04 24.03
C ASP A 547 12.08 -5.38 23.87
N ALA A 548 12.90 -5.00 24.85
CA ALA A 548 14.34 -5.20 24.79
C ALA A 548 14.75 -6.69 24.69
N SER A 549 14.06 -7.57 25.41
CA SER A 549 14.27 -9.02 25.35
C SER A 549 13.97 -9.61 23.97
N ALA A 550 12.92 -9.14 23.31
CA ALA A 550 12.58 -9.56 21.95
C ALA A 550 13.71 -9.19 20.96
N ASN A 551 14.30 -8.00 21.09
CA ASN A 551 15.38 -7.55 20.21
C ASN A 551 16.66 -8.39 20.36
N GLU A 552 17.05 -8.75 21.58
CA GLU A 552 18.23 -9.61 21.82
C GLU A 552 18.03 -11.02 21.24
N ALA A 553 16.83 -11.57 21.39
CA ALA A 553 16.50 -12.88 20.84
C ALA A 553 16.42 -12.86 19.31
N ILE A 554 15.87 -11.82 18.67
CA ILE A 554 15.94 -11.62 17.22
C ILE A 554 17.40 -11.66 16.77
N ALA A 555 18.26 -10.85 17.39
CA ALA A 555 19.67 -10.77 17.02
C ALA A 555 20.37 -12.14 17.11
N ALA A 556 20.09 -12.93 18.16
CA ALA A 556 20.63 -14.27 18.30
C ALA A 556 20.13 -15.26 17.23
N ARG A 557 18.84 -15.20 16.87
CA ARG A 557 18.24 -16.04 15.81
C ARG A 557 18.80 -15.69 14.43
N VAL A 558 18.92 -14.39 14.12
CA VAL A 558 19.59 -13.88 12.92
C VAL A 558 21.00 -14.44 12.83
N GLN A 559 21.77 -14.40 13.92
CA GLN A 559 23.13 -14.93 13.93
C GLN A 559 23.18 -16.44 13.67
N ILE A 560 22.23 -17.22 14.20
CA ILE A 560 22.13 -18.66 13.90
C ILE A 560 21.84 -18.89 12.42
N LEU A 561 20.89 -18.15 11.84
CA LEU A 561 20.56 -18.25 10.42
C LEU A 561 21.78 -17.93 9.55
N LYS A 562 22.49 -16.82 9.85
CA LYS A 562 23.72 -16.42 9.16
C LYS A 562 24.83 -17.46 9.26
N GLN A 563 25.03 -18.07 10.43
CA GLN A 563 26.02 -19.15 10.62
C GLN A 563 25.77 -20.40 9.77
N ARG A 564 24.51 -20.63 9.38
CA ARG A 564 24.14 -21.77 8.52
C ARG A 564 24.32 -21.48 7.04
N GLY A 565 24.61 -20.23 6.70
CA GLY A 565 24.87 -19.78 5.36
C GLY A 565 23.62 -19.42 4.56
N PRO A 566 23.80 -18.76 3.42
CA PRO A 566 22.72 -18.16 2.64
C PRO A 566 21.75 -19.20 2.05
N GLY A 567 22.22 -20.40 1.68
CA GLY A 567 21.34 -21.45 1.18
C GLY A 567 20.30 -21.92 2.22
N ALA A 568 20.66 -21.94 3.50
CA ALA A 568 19.73 -22.29 4.58
C ALA A 568 18.72 -21.16 4.85
N VAL A 569 19.15 -19.90 4.74
CA VAL A 569 18.25 -18.73 4.84
C VAL A 569 17.26 -18.74 3.68
N PHE A 570 17.72 -18.96 2.45
CA PHE A 570 16.84 -19.06 1.28
C PHE A 570 15.80 -20.17 1.45
N ALA A 571 16.22 -21.37 1.86
CA ALA A 571 15.29 -22.48 2.10
C ALA A 571 14.24 -22.13 3.17
N ARG A 572 14.60 -21.34 4.18
CA ARG A 572 13.67 -20.84 5.20
C ARG A 572 12.70 -19.80 4.66
N VAL A 573 13.14 -18.87 3.80
CA VAL A 573 12.26 -17.95 3.07
C VAL A 573 11.25 -18.77 2.28
N ALA A 574 11.71 -19.70 1.44
CA ALA A 574 10.85 -20.54 0.62
C ALA A 574 9.81 -21.31 1.45
N PHE A 575 10.23 -21.92 2.55
CA PHE A 575 9.31 -22.62 3.45
C PHE A 575 8.24 -21.68 4.02
N ALA A 576 8.63 -20.52 4.55
CA ALA A 576 7.72 -19.56 5.14
C ALA A 576 6.72 -18.99 4.12
N SER A 577 7.20 -18.66 2.92
CA SER A 577 6.38 -18.17 1.81
C SER A 577 5.30 -19.18 1.41
N VAL A 578 5.66 -20.44 1.17
CA VAL A 578 4.70 -21.48 0.78
C VAL A 578 3.73 -21.81 1.92
N LEU A 579 4.19 -21.72 3.17
CA LEU A 579 3.31 -21.88 4.33
C LEU A 579 2.23 -20.78 4.37
N ASN A 580 2.60 -19.56 4.00
CA ASN A 580 1.71 -18.39 3.91
C ASN A 580 0.79 -18.41 2.68
N GLY A 581 0.92 -19.41 1.80
CA GLY A 581 0.09 -19.58 0.61
C GLY A 581 0.71 -19.07 -0.69
N ASP A 582 1.97 -18.66 -0.68
CA ASP A 582 2.66 -18.24 -1.89
C ASP A 582 2.84 -19.43 -2.85
N GLN A 583 2.76 -19.12 -4.15
CA GLN A 583 3.01 -20.11 -5.20
C GLN A 583 4.51 -20.40 -5.31
N MET A 584 4.83 -21.68 -5.51
CA MET A 584 6.17 -22.09 -5.93
C MET A 584 6.30 -21.98 -7.45
N PRO A 585 7.52 -21.77 -7.98
CA PRO A 585 7.74 -21.82 -9.42
C PRO A 585 7.37 -23.21 -9.97
N ASP A 586 6.80 -23.24 -11.17
CA ASP A 586 6.36 -24.46 -11.85
C ASP A 586 7.16 -24.62 -13.16
N GLN A 587 7.47 -25.86 -13.55
CA GLN A 587 8.06 -26.14 -14.86
C GLN A 587 7.11 -25.76 -16.01
N ARG A 588 5.81 -25.72 -15.72
CA ARG A 588 4.75 -25.27 -16.63
C ARG A 588 4.67 -23.76 -16.75
N ASP A 589 5.39 -22.99 -15.91
CA ASP A 589 5.44 -21.54 -16.05
C ASP A 589 5.92 -21.17 -17.47
N ALA A 590 5.29 -20.13 -18.01
CA ALA A 590 5.57 -19.65 -19.36
C ALA A 590 7.02 -19.20 -19.53
N ALA A 591 7.54 -19.34 -20.76
CA ALA A 591 8.97 -19.29 -21.05
C ALA A 591 9.67 -18.02 -20.56
N LEU A 592 9.03 -16.85 -20.67
CA LEU A 592 9.62 -15.58 -20.26
C LEU A 592 9.69 -15.43 -18.75
N ILE A 593 8.63 -15.82 -18.04
CA ILE A 593 8.49 -15.61 -16.59
C ILE A 593 9.03 -16.75 -15.73
N ARG A 594 9.36 -17.89 -16.35
CA ARG A 594 9.87 -19.07 -15.66
C ARG A 594 11.11 -18.77 -14.84
N LEU A 595 11.11 -19.25 -13.60
CA LEU A 595 12.23 -19.14 -12.67
C LEU A 595 12.88 -20.49 -12.33
N THR A 596 12.51 -21.61 -12.94
CA THR A 596 12.98 -22.95 -12.51
C THR A 596 14.50 -23.19 -12.60
N ASP A 597 15.24 -22.34 -13.32
CA ASP A 597 16.70 -22.29 -13.28
C ASP A 597 17.25 -21.65 -11.99
N LEU A 598 16.50 -20.75 -11.37
CA LEU A 598 16.74 -20.21 -10.02
C LEU A 598 16.11 -21.08 -8.92
N TYR A 599 15.28 -22.06 -9.28
CA TYR A 599 14.50 -22.87 -8.36
C TYR A 599 14.46 -24.33 -8.85
N PRO A 600 15.49 -25.15 -8.58
CA PRO A 600 15.55 -26.51 -9.10
C PRO A 600 14.42 -27.39 -8.55
N ALA A 601 13.87 -28.26 -9.41
CA ALA A 601 12.70 -29.08 -9.09
C ALA A 601 12.86 -29.92 -7.81
N SER A 602 14.07 -30.45 -7.56
CA SER A 602 14.37 -31.23 -6.35
C SER A 602 14.32 -30.40 -5.06
N ALA A 603 14.59 -29.09 -5.13
CA ALA A 603 14.45 -28.19 -3.99
C ALA A 603 12.98 -27.85 -3.75
N ILE A 604 12.22 -27.61 -4.83
CA ILE A 604 10.78 -27.35 -4.78
C ILE A 604 10.05 -28.54 -4.14
N GLU A 605 10.37 -29.77 -4.56
CA GLU A 605 9.82 -30.99 -3.99
C GLU A 605 10.10 -31.08 -2.48
N LYS A 606 11.35 -30.88 -2.05
CA LYS A 606 11.73 -30.90 -0.63
C LYS A 606 11.01 -29.86 0.22
N ILE A 607 10.88 -28.63 -0.26
CA ILE A 607 10.10 -27.58 0.45
C ILE A 607 8.63 -27.97 0.53
N THR A 608 8.05 -28.46 -0.57
CA THR A 608 6.66 -28.90 -0.60
C THR A 608 6.42 -30.03 0.40
N THR A 609 7.30 -31.03 0.44
CA THR A 609 7.27 -32.11 1.44
C THR A 609 7.37 -31.56 2.86
N ALA A 610 8.28 -30.62 3.13
CA ALA A 610 8.45 -30.02 4.45
C ALA A 610 7.21 -29.23 4.89
N VAL A 611 6.60 -28.46 3.99
CA VAL A 611 5.38 -27.69 4.27
C VAL A 611 4.19 -28.63 4.51
N THR A 612 4.03 -29.68 3.70
CA THR A 612 2.98 -30.69 3.91
C THR A 612 3.14 -31.37 5.27
N ALA A 613 4.36 -31.79 5.63
CA ALA A 613 4.64 -32.37 6.94
C ALA A 613 4.29 -31.42 8.09
N ALA A 614 4.63 -30.14 7.96
CA ALA A 614 4.29 -29.11 8.95
C ALA A 614 2.76 -28.90 9.07
N LYS A 615 2.04 -28.85 7.94
CA LYS A 615 0.56 -28.75 7.93
C LYS A 615 -0.12 -29.98 8.53
N THR A 616 0.42 -31.18 8.32
CA THR A 616 -0.09 -32.42 8.94
C THR A 616 0.13 -32.40 10.45
N GLN A 617 1.36 -32.10 10.89
CA GLN A 617 1.67 -31.99 12.32
C GLN A 617 0.78 -30.94 13.01
N HIS A 618 0.49 -29.84 12.31
CA HIS A 618 -0.43 -28.82 12.77
C HIS A 618 -1.86 -29.37 12.99
N ALA A 619 -2.41 -30.08 11.98
CA ALA A 619 -3.75 -30.65 12.07
C ALA A 619 -3.87 -31.64 13.24
N ASP A 620 -2.85 -32.45 13.48
CA ASP A 620 -2.80 -33.43 14.58
C ASP A 620 -2.76 -32.76 15.97
N SER A 621 -2.33 -31.50 16.06
CA SER A 621 -2.23 -30.74 17.31
C SER A 621 -3.51 -30.00 17.72
N GLY A 622 -4.61 -30.12 16.94
CA GLY A 622 -5.91 -29.53 17.29
C GLY A 622 -6.08 -28.06 16.88
N GLY A 623 -5.32 -27.57 15.90
CA GLY A 623 -5.63 -26.31 15.22
C GLY A 623 -5.06 -25.03 15.85
N THR A 624 -4.45 -25.11 17.04
CA THR A 624 -3.86 -23.92 17.71
C THR A 624 -2.53 -23.49 17.10
N ALA A 625 -1.87 -24.35 16.32
CA ALA A 625 -0.46 -24.17 16.00
C ALA A 625 -0.15 -23.45 14.67
N LEU A 626 -1.11 -23.04 13.83
CA LEU A 626 -0.84 -22.51 12.47
C LEU A 626 -0.45 -21.04 12.55
N THR A 627 -1.03 -20.32 13.52
CA THR A 627 -0.53 -19.03 13.98
C THR A 627 0.73 -19.17 14.83
N ASP A 628 0.96 -20.33 15.46
CA ASP A 628 2.18 -20.69 16.21
C ASP A 628 3.21 -21.48 15.35
N MET A 629 3.17 -21.41 14.01
CA MET A 629 4.16 -22.07 13.13
C MET A 629 5.33 -21.17 12.77
N ASN A 630 5.43 -20.00 13.40
CA ASN A 630 6.72 -19.63 13.94
C ASN A 630 7.13 -20.74 14.87
N TYR A 631 8.24 -21.42 14.63
CA TYR A 631 8.85 -22.29 15.63
C TYR A 631 9.22 -21.46 16.86
N GLU A 632 8.23 -21.09 17.68
CA GLU A 632 8.30 -20.28 18.88
C GLU A 632 8.94 -21.16 19.92
N VAL A 633 10.25 -21.27 19.75
CA VAL A 633 11.15 -20.99 20.84
C VAL A 633 10.57 -19.80 21.61
N PRO A 634 9.96 -20.01 22.78
CA PRO A 634 9.38 -18.94 23.53
C PRO A 634 10.47 -17.93 23.91
N PHE A 635 10.17 -16.65 23.72
CA PHE A 635 11.14 -15.56 23.92
C PHE A 635 11.46 -15.33 25.40
N ASP A 636 10.64 -15.87 26.30
CA ASP A 636 10.84 -15.91 27.75
C ASP A 636 11.79 -17.04 28.21
N LEU A 637 12.16 -17.98 27.33
CA LEU A 637 13.19 -18.97 27.64
C LEU A 637 14.58 -18.31 27.76
N PRO A 638 15.50 -18.90 28.54
CA PRO A 638 16.90 -18.51 28.51
C PRO A 638 17.47 -18.55 27.10
N LEU A 639 18.26 -17.54 26.72
CA LEU A 639 18.74 -17.34 25.35
C LEU A 639 19.46 -18.57 24.77
N ASP A 640 20.20 -19.34 25.57
CA ASP A 640 20.90 -20.53 25.09
C ASP A 640 19.96 -21.72 24.82
N GLU A 641 18.90 -21.85 25.62
CA GLU A 641 17.82 -22.78 25.32
C GLU A 641 17.10 -22.36 24.04
N GLN A 642 16.92 -21.06 23.86
CA GLN A 642 16.32 -20.53 22.63
C GLN A 642 17.13 -20.93 21.39
N LYS A 643 18.44 -20.71 21.43
CA LYS A 643 19.37 -21.09 20.36
C LYS A 643 19.31 -22.58 20.06
N ALA A 644 19.31 -23.43 21.08
CA ALA A 644 19.30 -24.89 20.92
C ALA A 644 18.00 -25.38 20.28
N ARG A 645 16.85 -24.87 20.74
CA ARG A 645 15.54 -25.22 20.17
C ARG A 645 15.39 -24.72 18.75
N PHE A 646 15.81 -23.49 18.44
CA PHE A 646 15.75 -22.91 17.10
C PHE A 646 16.56 -23.73 16.08
N LYS A 647 17.74 -24.23 16.48
CA LYS A 647 18.57 -25.13 15.66
C LYS A 647 17.91 -26.50 15.41
N ARG A 648 17.18 -27.03 16.40
CA ARG A 648 16.52 -28.33 16.32
C ARG A 648 15.24 -28.27 15.48
N ALA A 649 14.49 -27.19 15.61
CA ALA A 649 13.19 -26.97 15.02
C ALA A 649 13.26 -26.46 13.56
N ASP A 650 14.27 -26.88 12.81
CA ASP A 650 14.41 -26.46 11.41
C ASP A 650 13.78 -27.45 10.42
N PRO A 651 12.63 -27.11 9.80
CA PRO A 651 11.95 -28.00 8.86
C PRO A 651 12.72 -28.15 7.55
N VAL A 652 13.61 -27.21 7.22
CA VAL A 652 14.37 -27.22 5.98
C VAL A 652 15.83 -27.61 6.20
N ARG A 653 16.11 -28.34 7.29
CA ARG A 653 17.46 -28.79 7.58
C ARG A 653 17.95 -29.73 6.48
N GLY A 654 19.03 -29.34 5.80
CA GLY A 654 19.61 -30.10 4.69
C GLY A 654 18.93 -29.86 3.35
N VAL A 655 17.94 -28.96 3.27
CA VAL A 655 17.41 -28.47 2.00
C VAL A 655 18.38 -27.42 1.48
N GLN A 656 19.16 -27.78 0.47
CA GLN A 656 19.91 -26.83 -0.35
C GLN A 656 19.00 -26.42 -1.50
N PHE A 657 18.61 -25.15 -1.52
CA PHE A 657 17.60 -24.65 -2.43
C PHE A 657 18.21 -24.24 -3.78
N ILE A 658 19.16 -23.32 -3.72
CA ILE A 658 20.16 -23.04 -4.75
C ILE A 658 21.53 -23.05 -4.09
N ASP A 659 22.58 -23.26 -4.88
CA ASP A 659 23.93 -23.00 -4.40
C ASP A 659 24.19 -21.49 -4.40
N VAL A 660 23.54 -20.78 -3.45
CA VAL A 660 23.74 -19.33 -3.27
C VAL A 660 25.22 -19.03 -3.04
N ASN A 661 25.97 -19.94 -2.41
CA ASN A 661 27.40 -19.77 -2.21
C ASN A 661 28.15 -19.75 -3.55
N ALA A 662 27.79 -20.64 -4.48
CA ALA A 662 28.33 -20.59 -5.84
C ALA A 662 27.94 -19.30 -6.57
N LEU A 663 26.68 -18.83 -6.45
CA LEU A 663 26.27 -17.55 -7.04
C LEU A 663 27.04 -16.36 -6.46
N ILE A 664 27.22 -16.31 -5.13
CA ILE A 664 28.02 -15.28 -4.45
C ILE A 664 29.47 -15.34 -4.93
N ALA A 665 30.04 -16.53 -5.10
CA ALA A 665 31.41 -16.70 -5.58
C ALA A 665 31.58 -16.21 -7.03
N LEU A 666 30.57 -16.41 -7.88
CA LEU A 666 30.56 -15.96 -9.28
C LEU A 666 30.15 -14.49 -9.44
N ALA A 667 29.46 -13.91 -8.45
CA ALA A 667 28.88 -12.57 -8.55
C ALA A 667 29.92 -11.50 -8.94
N GLY A 668 31.08 -11.50 -8.28
CA GLY A 668 32.15 -10.54 -8.57
C GLY A 668 32.78 -10.71 -9.96
N SER A 669 32.98 -11.96 -10.40
CA SER A 669 33.53 -12.23 -11.73
C SER A 669 32.54 -11.91 -12.84
N ASP A 670 31.26 -12.25 -12.68
CA ASP A 670 30.22 -11.96 -13.66
C ASP A 670 29.92 -10.45 -13.75
N TYR A 671 29.98 -9.75 -12.62
CA TYR A 671 29.91 -8.29 -12.58
C TYR A 671 31.03 -7.66 -13.42
N SER A 672 32.27 -8.10 -13.20
CA SER A 672 33.44 -7.58 -13.94
C SER A 672 33.39 -7.95 -15.43
N ALA A 673 33.01 -9.19 -15.74
CA ALA A 673 32.94 -9.70 -17.11
C ALA A 673 31.93 -8.91 -17.97
N ALA A 674 30.85 -8.37 -17.40
CA ALA A 674 29.91 -7.54 -18.14
C ALA A 674 30.52 -6.23 -18.65
N PHE A 675 31.42 -5.60 -17.88
CA PHE A 675 32.17 -4.44 -18.37
C PHE A 675 33.07 -4.81 -19.53
N ASP A 676 33.74 -5.96 -19.45
CA ASP A 676 34.61 -6.44 -20.54
C ASP A 676 33.80 -6.75 -21.80
N VAL A 677 32.62 -7.34 -21.65
CA VAL A 677 31.67 -7.59 -22.75
C VAL A 677 31.24 -6.28 -23.42
N VAL A 678 30.84 -5.29 -22.62
CA VAL A 678 30.40 -3.99 -23.14
C VAL A 678 31.55 -3.29 -23.87
N LYS A 679 32.76 -3.28 -23.30
CA LYS A 679 33.94 -2.72 -23.97
C LYS A 679 34.32 -3.48 -25.25
N ALA A 680 34.21 -4.80 -25.25
CA ALA A 680 34.51 -5.63 -26.42
C ALA A 680 33.51 -5.37 -27.55
N ALA A 681 32.24 -5.13 -27.24
CA ALA A 681 31.21 -4.82 -28.23
C ALA A 681 31.46 -3.52 -29.01
N GLY A 682 32.30 -2.62 -28.51
CA GLY A 682 32.69 -1.39 -29.23
C GLY A 682 33.91 -1.54 -30.15
N LYS A 683 34.59 -2.69 -30.14
CA LYS A 683 35.76 -2.95 -30.98
C LYS A 683 35.33 -3.56 -32.32
N GLN A 684 36.03 -3.22 -33.40
CA GLN A 684 35.87 -3.95 -34.66
C GLN A 684 36.32 -5.41 -34.45
N PRO A 685 35.54 -6.40 -34.92
CA PRO A 685 35.83 -7.81 -34.73
C PRO A 685 37.16 -8.25 -35.34
#